data_AF-A0A926YH44-F1
#
_entry.id   AF-A0A926YH44-F1
#
_cell.length_a   1.000
_cell.length_b   1.000
_cell.length_c   1.000
_cell.angle_alpha   90.00
_cell.angle_beta   90.00
_cell.angle_gamma   90.00
#
_symmetry.space_group_name_H-M   'P 1'
#
loop_
_entity.id
_entity.type
_entity.pdbx_description
1 polymer ?
#
loop_
_entity_poly.entity_id
_entity_poly.type
_entity_poly.pdbx_seq_one_letter_code
_entity_poly.pdbx_strand_id
1 'polypeptide(L)'
;LKIVAATIQDLFDRDVAKFLTQLQQGPLVFDDIRDLLQRQFDRLSDDEETILNWLAINREVVSLADLQADIVSPVLKRRSLEAVKSLGRRSLIDRTAKGFTLQPVVMEYLTDRLVERAAAELCAGQIRLWVNHAFIKAQAKSYVRDSQIRLILEPIADRLCDHWHSTKQVERNLQHVLATLQTDCPHTPGYAAGNVLNLLCHLQVDLTGYDFSHLAVWQAYLQGVTLHRVNFAHADLSRSVFLESIGDIWAVALSSDGTRLAASDTLNGIHLWQVSDGKKLLTYRGHTNWCGGLAFSADGSRLASGSTDTTVKLWDVHSEHCLHTLQGHEDWVLSVVFSPDGRWLASSSADRTIRVWDTQTGALRWRLQGHDDWVRGVAFVRVGEQSLVVSGSADDTIKLWNLDTGDCVQTWRAESQGVWAIVLSPDGHTLATGGTDASLKQWDIATGQWLRTLRGHTGCVRSLAYSADGFHLVSGSEDQTVRIWDSASGSCLRVLHGHRSAVWSIACSRPHLLASGSVDQRVRLWNLRTGQCLSTLQGYLDAVWAIALTQTKLDQTKLDPAVPLLASGSTNHTIKLWNAHTGDYLRTLQGHTKWVLSVAFSRDGSCLASGSLDHTIRLWDTGRGACQRVLRGHSNWVLSVKFSPDDRTLASASFDQTLRLWDGQTGECLGILRGHKGRVWSVAYSADGDVLASAGEDHTVRLWHPDTGECLQILRGHTGRIWSVLFSPVAPLLASAGDDRTLRLWNSHTGECIRVLEGHTQRVQSVAFSPDGQCLASGSADGTVKLWNPYTGDCLHTLSGHTNRVWSVAFGTLDRLLLASGSEDETIRIWDSSTGECLRTLRGPRPYQDLNITGIQGLTEAQKATLYALGAVDLG
;
A
#
# COMPACT_ATOMS: atom_id res chain seq x y z
N LEU A 1 26.24 -15.83 37.72
CA LEU A 1 26.09 -16.87 38.76
C LEU A 1 25.92 -18.28 38.17
N LYS A 2 24.87 -18.58 37.38
CA LYS A 2 24.71 -19.92 36.76
C LYS A 2 25.92 -20.36 35.93
N ILE A 3 26.43 -19.48 35.08
CA ILE A 3 27.60 -19.76 34.23
C ILE A 3 28.84 -20.04 35.10
N VAL A 4 29.14 -19.16 36.06
CA VAL A 4 30.24 -19.34 37.03
C VAL A 4 30.12 -20.65 37.81
N ALA A 5 28.91 -21.00 38.27
CA ALA A 5 28.65 -22.24 39.01
C ALA A 5 28.88 -23.49 38.14
N ALA A 6 28.48 -23.46 36.86
CA ALA A 6 28.78 -24.52 35.91
C ALA A 6 30.30 -24.64 35.67
N THR A 7 31.02 -23.50 35.55
CA THR A 7 32.48 -23.50 35.44
C THR A 7 33.14 -24.18 36.63
N ILE A 8 32.71 -23.88 37.86
CA ILE A 8 33.25 -24.50 39.08
C ILE A 8 32.91 -26.00 39.12
N GLN A 9 31.72 -26.38 38.68
CA GLN A 9 31.31 -27.77 38.65
C GLN A 9 32.13 -28.60 37.65
N ASP A 10 32.42 -28.07 36.47
CA ASP A 10 33.08 -28.83 35.38
C ASP A 10 34.61 -28.77 35.45
N LEU A 11 35.21 -27.64 35.85
CA LEU A 11 36.67 -27.46 35.85
C LEU A 11 37.33 -27.75 37.19
N PHE A 12 36.57 -27.63 38.27
CA PHE A 12 37.11 -27.68 39.62
C PHE A 12 36.48 -28.83 40.42
N ASP A 13 35.75 -29.75 39.78
CA ASP A 13 35.05 -30.87 40.45
C ASP A 13 34.20 -30.42 41.64
N ARG A 14 33.53 -29.25 41.50
CA ARG A 14 32.74 -28.59 42.56
C ARG A 14 33.56 -28.02 43.72
N ASP A 15 34.89 -27.98 43.61
CA ASP A 15 35.80 -27.43 44.60
C ASP A 15 35.93 -25.91 44.44
N VAL A 16 35.09 -25.18 45.18
CA VAL A 16 35.10 -23.71 45.23
C VAL A 16 36.43 -23.19 45.79
N ALA A 17 37.10 -23.93 46.67
CA ALA A 17 38.35 -23.48 47.29
C ALA A 17 39.51 -23.50 46.29
N LYS A 18 39.60 -24.53 45.42
CA LYS A 18 40.55 -24.56 44.29
C LYS A 18 40.30 -23.45 43.27
N PHE A 19 39.04 -23.16 43.00
CA PHE A 19 38.65 -22.03 42.15
C PHE A 19 39.11 -20.70 42.73
N LEU A 20 38.88 -20.47 44.03
CA LEU A 20 39.28 -19.24 44.73
C LEU A 20 40.80 -19.11 44.90
N THR A 21 41.53 -20.21 45.10
CA THR A 21 43.01 -20.19 45.22
C THR A 21 43.69 -19.95 43.89
N GLN A 22 43.19 -20.49 42.78
CA GLN A 22 43.67 -20.10 41.44
C GLN A 22 43.37 -18.65 41.10
N LEU A 23 42.24 -18.11 41.60
CA LEU A 23 41.89 -16.68 41.50
C LEU A 23 42.87 -15.76 42.23
N GLN A 24 43.62 -16.26 43.23
CA GLN A 24 44.54 -15.47 44.04
C GLN A 24 46.01 -15.54 43.56
N GLN A 25 46.38 -16.40 42.61
CA GLN A 25 47.79 -16.73 42.29
C GLN A 25 48.34 -16.21 40.94
N GLY A 26 47.67 -15.28 40.23
CA GLY A 26 48.25 -14.67 39.02
C GLY A 26 47.47 -13.46 38.47
N PRO A 27 47.98 -12.73 37.45
CA PRO A 27 47.30 -11.62 36.81
C PRO A 27 46.27 -12.15 35.80
N LEU A 28 45.38 -13.00 36.29
CA LEU A 28 44.20 -13.49 35.59
C LEU A 28 43.01 -13.06 36.44
N VAL A 29 42.80 -11.76 36.47
CA VAL A 29 41.52 -11.21 36.88
C VAL A 29 40.49 -11.87 35.95
N PHE A 30 39.36 -12.34 36.48
CA PHE A 30 38.15 -12.26 35.67
C PHE A 30 37.89 -10.77 35.50
N ASP A 31 38.62 -10.09 34.59
CA ASP A 31 38.49 -8.65 34.41
C ASP A 31 37.04 -8.35 34.01
N ASP A 32 36.42 -9.26 33.24
CA ASP A 32 35.02 -9.19 32.84
C ASP A 32 34.41 -10.60 32.61
N ILE A 33 33.08 -10.70 32.64
CA ILE A 33 32.29 -11.90 32.30
C ILE A 33 32.65 -12.41 30.88
N ARG A 34 33.13 -11.53 30.00
CA ARG A 34 33.58 -11.84 28.63
C ARG A 34 34.73 -12.86 28.60
N ASP A 35 35.69 -12.81 29.52
CA ASP A 35 36.82 -13.75 29.55
C ASP A 35 36.39 -15.16 29.97
N LEU A 36 35.42 -15.24 30.89
CA LEU A 36 34.83 -16.50 31.32
C LEU A 36 34.07 -17.15 30.15
N LEU A 37 33.30 -16.35 29.41
CA LEU A 37 32.61 -16.82 28.22
C LEU A 37 33.62 -17.29 27.18
N GLN A 38 34.63 -16.50 26.83
CA GLN A 38 35.66 -16.86 25.85
C GLN A 38 36.25 -18.25 26.12
N ARG A 39 36.67 -18.52 27.37
CA ARG A 39 37.23 -19.83 27.74
C ARG A 39 36.24 -20.99 27.64
N GLN A 40 34.95 -20.74 27.84
CA GLN A 40 33.91 -21.75 27.61
C GLN A 40 33.69 -22.00 26.12
N PHE A 41 33.75 -20.95 25.30
CA PHE A 41 33.59 -21.01 23.85
C PHE A 41 34.76 -21.71 23.15
N ASP A 42 36.00 -21.50 23.60
CA ASP A 42 37.19 -22.16 23.06
C ASP A 42 37.16 -23.70 23.18
N ARG A 43 36.24 -24.25 23.98
CA ARG A 43 36.08 -25.69 24.24
C ARG A 43 34.87 -26.30 23.55
N LEU A 44 34.12 -25.51 22.81
CA LEU A 44 32.96 -25.98 22.07
C LEU A 44 33.41 -26.65 20.78
N SER A 45 32.67 -27.66 20.38
CA SER A 45 32.76 -28.21 19.03
C SER A 45 32.16 -27.25 17.99
N ASP A 46 32.61 -27.37 16.74
CA ASP A 46 32.05 -26.61 15.61
C ASP A 46 30.52 -26.76 15.49
N ASP A 47 29.98 -27.93 15.84
CA ASP A 47 28.55 -28.26 15.84
C ASP A 47 27.79 -27.47 16.93
N GLU A 48 28.35 -27.39 18.13
CA GLU A 48 27.79 -26.62 19.25
C GLU A 48 27.86 -25.10 18.98
N GLU A 49 28.97 -24.62 18.43
CA GLU A 49 29.13 -23.22 18.03
C GLU A 49 28.11 -22.83 16.96
N THR A 50 27.89 -23.69 15.96
CA THR A 50 26.89 -23.48 14.91
C THR A 50 25.48 -23.30 15.49
N ILE A 51 25.10 -24.11 16.48
CA ILE A 51 23.80 -24.03 17.14
C ILE A 51 23.67 -22.76 17.99
N LEU A 52 24.72 -22.39 18.73
CA LEU A 52 24.71 -21.16 19.52
C LEU A 52 24.57 -19.91 18.65
N ASN A 53 25.26 -19.88 17.50
CA ASN A 53 25.12 -18.80 16.52
C ASN A 53 23.67 -18.72 15.98
N TRP A 54 23.02 -19.85 15.69
CA TRP A 54 21.60 -19.86 15.28
C TRP A 54 20.66 -19.35 16.37
N LEU A 55 20.91 -19.68 17.64
CA LEU A 55 20.11 -19.15 18.74
C LEU A 55 20.33 -17.64 18.93
N ALA A 56 21.55 -17.15 18.71
CA ALA A 56 21.86 -15.71 18.74
C ALA A 56 21.19 -14.95 17.59
N ILE A 57 21.17 -15.52 16.38
CA ILE A 57 20.51 -14.94 15.20
C ILE A 57 18.98 -14.93 15.37
N ASN A 58 18.39 -16.00 15.89
CA ASN A 58 16.93 -16.10 16.03
C ASN A 58 16.35 -15.14 17.08
N ARG A 59 17.13 -14.79 18.13
CA ARG A 59 16.80 -13.80 19.18
C ARG A 59 15.51 -14.04 19.97
N GLU A 60 14.78 -15.11 19.69
CA GLU A 60 13.57 -15.54 20.38
C GLU A 60 13.69 -17.01 20.82
N VAL A 61 12.67 -17.51 21.53
CA VAL A 61 12.58 -18.93 21.88
C VAL A 61 12.35 -19.73 20.59
N VAL A 62 13.25 -20.68 20.30
CA VAL A 62 13.21 -21.50 19.08
C VAL A 62 12.87 -22.95 19.44
N SER A 63 11.98 -23.58 18.67
CA SER A 63 11.70 -25.01 18.81
C SER A 63 12.82 -25.86 18.17
N LEU A 64 12.92 -27.14 18.53
CA LEU A 64 13.91 -28.02 17.89
C LEU A 64 13.68 -28.16 16.38
N ALA A 65 12.40 -28.16 15.95
CA ALA A 65 12.02 -28.30 14.55
C ALA A 65 12.46 -27.06 13.74
N ASP A 66 12.23 -25.86 14.29
CA ASP A 66 12.65 -24.61 13.64
C ASP A 66 14.18 -24.52 13.54
N LEU A 67 14.89 -24.91 14.61
CA LEU A 67 16.36 -24.96 14.61
C LEU A 67 16.90 -25.97 13.58
N GLN A 68 16.26 -27.14 13.45
CA GLN A 68 16.64 -28.14 12.44
C GLN A 68 16.35 -27.68 11.00
N ALA A 69 15.35 -26.82 10.79
CA ALA A 69 15.03 -26.24 9.49
C ALA A 69 16.09 -25.21 9.02
N ASP A 70 16.71 -24.51 9.96
CA ASP A 70 17.76 -23.50 9.74
C ASP A 70 19.14 -24.13 9.44
N ILE A 71 19.44 -25.31 9.99
CA ILE A 71 20.74 -25.96 9.78
C ILE A 71 20.90 -26.40 8.31
N VAL A 72 22.06 -26.15 7.70
CA VAL A 72 22.38 -26.61 6.33
C VAL A 72 22.89 -28.06 6.35
N SER A 73 23.88 -28.35 7.22
CA SER A 73 24.57 -29.65 7.29
C SER A 73 23.62 -30.81 7.69
N PRO A 74 23.45 -31.83 6.84
CA PRO A 74 22.62 -33.01 7.15
C PRO A 74 23.15 -33.83 8.33
N VAL A 75 24.47 -33.84 8.54
CA VAL A 75 25.12 -34.54 9.65
C VAL A 75 24.77 -33.85 10.96
N LEU A 76 24.87 -32.52 11.00
CA LEU A 76 24.51 -31.74 12.18
C LEU A 76 23.02 -31.83 12.48
N LYS A 77 22.14 -31.88 11.47
CA LYS A 77 20.69 -32.09 11.71
C LYS A 77 20.39 -33.35 12.51
N ARG A 78 21.12 -34.44 12.27
CA ARG A 78 20.96 -35.72 12.99
C ARG A 78 21.51 -35.66 14.41
N ARG A 79 22.59 -34.90 14.62
CA ARG A 79 23.28 -34.75 15.92
C ARG A 79 22.82 -33.55 16.75
N SER A 80 21.91 -32.72 16.23
CA SER A 80 21.53 -31.45 16.86
C SER A 80 20.96 -31.62 18.27
N LEU A 81 20.24 -32.72 18.53
CA LEU A 81 19.71 -33.02 19.85
C LEU A 81 20.83 -33.29 20.89
N GLU A 82 21.91 -33.95 20.49
CA GLU A 82 23.05 -34.24 21.35
C GLU A 82 23.83 -32.97 21.67
N ALA A 83 24.06 -32.14 20.67
CA ALA A 83 24.72 -30.84 20.82
C ALA A 83 23.88 -29.89 21.71
N VAL A 84 22.56 -29.80 21.52
CA VAL A 84 21.67 -29.01 22.40
C VAL A 84 21.69 -29.54 23.84
N LYS A 85 21.71 -30.86 24.05
CA LYS A 85 21.84 -31.45 25.39
C LYS A 85 23.18 -31.10 26.04
N SER A 86 24.28 -31.12 25.28
CA SER A 86 25.60 -30.73 25.76
C SER A 86 25.64 -29.25 26.17
N LEU A 87 25.13 -28.36 25.32
CA LEU A 87 25.00 -26.92 25.61
C LEU A 87 24.14 -26.64 26.85
N GLY A 88 23.08 -27.42 27.04
CA GLY A 88 22.23 -27.36 28.23
C GLY A 88 22.96 -27.76 29.51
N ARG A 89 23.83 -28.78 29.47
CA ARG A 89 24.66 -29.19 30.62
C ARG A 89 25.63 -28.08 31.03
N ARG A 90 26.19 -27.37 30.05
CA ARG A 90 27.12 -26.25 30.25
C ARG A 90 26.42 -24.94 30.69
N SER A 91 25.10 -24.95 30.86
CA SER A 91 24.28 -23.78 31.24
C SER A 91 24.42 -22.57 30.29
N LEU A 92 24.77 -22.81 29.02
CA LEU A 92 24.88 -21.77 27.99
C LEU A 92 23.54 -21.47 27.30
N ILE A 93 22.57 -22.38 27.40
CA ILE A 93 21.21 -22.23 26.88
C ILE A 93 20.19 -22.40 28.02
N ASP A 94 19.10 -21.65 27.94
CA ASP A 94 17.94 -21.83 28.81
C ASP A 94 16.86 -22.64 28.08
N ARG A 95 16.29 -23.62 28.80
CA ARG A 95 15.18 -24.44 28.30
C ARG A 95 13.87 -23.94 28.90
N THR A 96 12.92 -23.61 28.02
CA THR A 96 11.55 -23.28 28.39
C THR A 96 10.59 -24.40 27.96
N ALA A 97 9.33 -24.34 28.39
CA ALA A 97 8.31 -25.28 27.93
C ALA A 97 8.08 -25.24 26.40
N LYS A 98 8.44 -24.12 25.74
CA LYS A 98 8.20 -23.88 24.31
C LYS A 98 9.44 -24.08 23.43
N GLY A 99 10.64 -24.16 24.00
CA GLY A 99 11.88 -24.27 23.22
C GLY A 99 13.14 -23.82 23.96
N PHE A 100 14.16 -23.46 23.18
CA PHE A 100 15.49 -23.04 23.66
C PHE A 100 15.71 -21.56 23.42
N THR A 101 16.41 -20.89 24.35
CA THR A 101 16.83 -19.48 24.22
C THR A 101 18.19 -19.28 24.85
N LEU A 102 18.84 -18.17 24.52
CA LEU A 102 20.07 -17.72 25.19
C LEU A 102 19.74 -16.77 26.34
N GLN A 103 20.62 -16.74 27.33
CA GLN A 103 20.64 -15.69 28.35
C GLN A 103 21.11 -14.38 27.70
N PRO A 104 20.58 -13.20 28.11
CA PRO A 104 20.91 -11.92 27.47
C PRO A 104 22.41 -11.63 27.34
N VAL A 105 23.20 -11.93 28.39
CA VAL A 105 24.65 -11.72 28.40
C VAL A 105 25.38 -12.64 27.40
N VAL A 106 24.92 -13.89 27.28
CA VAL A 106 25.49 -14.86 26.31
C VAL A 106 25.10 -14.45 24.88
N MET A 107 23.87 -13.96 24.69
CA MET A 107 23.38 -13.48 23.41
C MET A 107 24.17 -12.27 22.92
N GLU A 108 24.43 -11.29 23.78
CA GLU A 108 25.23 -10.11 23.45
C GLU A 108 26.66 -10.49 23.07
N TYR A 109 27.33 -11.29 23.90
CA TYR A 109 28.69 -11.77 23.63
C TYR A 109 28.78 -12.58 22.32
N LEU A 110 27.82 -13.47 22.06
CA LEU A 110 27.76 -14.23 20.82
C LEU A 110 27.51 -13.35 19.59
N THR A 111 26.69 -12.31 19.74
CA THR A 111 26.41 -11.37 18.66
C THR A 111 27.69 -10.61 18.28
N ASP A 112 28.41 -10.06 19.27
CA ASP A 112 29.70 -9.39 19.05
C ASP A 112 30.71 -10.31 18.35
N ARG A 113 30.87 -11.55 18.87
CA ARG A 113 31.81 -12.54 18.31
C ARG A 113 31.42 -12.98 16.90
N LEU A 114 30.13 -13.11 16.61
CA LEU A 114 29.61 -13.44 15.29
C LEU A 114 29.91 -12.33 14.28
N VAL A 115 29.69 -11.07 14.66
CA VAL A 115 29.99 -9.89 13.83
C VAL A 115 31.49 -9.82 13.52
N GLU A 116 32.34 -9.98 14.53
CA GLU A 116 33.80 -9.92 14.37
C GLU A 116 34.32 -11.02 13.45
N ARG A 117 33.85 -12.25 13.66
CA ARG A 117 34.26 -13.40 12.84
C ARG A 117 33.74 -13.29 11.41
N ALA A 118 32.49 -12.85 11.21
CA ALA A 118 31.92 -12.67 9.88
C ALA A 118 32.72 -11.67 9.03
N ALA A 119 33.12 -10.55 9.63
CA ALA A 119 33.93 -9.54 8.96
C ALA A 119 35.37 -10.06 8.69
N ALA A 120 36.00 -10.69 9.69
CA ALA A 120 37.34 -11.23 9.54
C ALA A 120 37.44 -12.35 8.48
N GLU A 121 36.45 -13.25 8.43
CA GLU A 121 36.37 -14.31 7.41
C GLU A 121 36.33 -13.70 6.00
N LEU A 122 35.49 -12.67 5.78
CA LEU A 122 35.40 -12.01 4.48
C LEU A 122 36.73 -11.30 4.10
N CYS A 123 37.39 -10.64 5.05
CA CYS A 123 38.70 -10.02 4.82
C CYS A 123 39.80 -11.05 4.50
N ALA A 124 39.70 -12.26 5.03
CA ALA A 124 40.62 -13.36 4.78
C ALA A 124 40.27 -14.20 3.53
N GLY A 125 39.17 -13.89 2.83
CA GLY A 125 38.67 -14.68 1.69
C GLY A 125 38.06 -16.03 2.07
N GLN A 126 37.69 -16.23 3.33
CA GLN A 126 37.00 -17.41 3.83
C GLN A 126 35.50 -17.11 3.99
N ILE A 127 34.62 -18.06 3.70
CA ILE A 127 33.15 -17.85 3.73
C ILE A 127 32.39 -18.94 4.49
N ARG A 128 33.03 -19.58 5.47
CA ARG A 128 32.45 -20.74 6.17
C ARG A 128 31.22 -20.35 6.98
N LEU A 129 31.26 -19.23 7.70
CA LEU A 129 30.12 -18.72 8.47
C LEU A 129 29.01 -18.21 7.52
N TRP A 130 29.40 -17.53 6.44
CA TRP A 130 28.50 -16.98 5.44
C TRP A 130 27.65 -18.04 4.74
N VAL A 131 28.21 -19.24 4.50
CA VAL A 131 27.47 -20.37 3.90
C VAL A 131 26.48 -21.00 4.88
N ASN A 132 26.83 -21.10 6.16
CA ASN A 132 26.10 -21.90 7.14
C ASN A 132 25.04 -21.14 7.95
N HIS A 133 25.13 -19.82 8.00
CA HIS A 133 24.27 -18.97 8.85
C HIS A 133 23.67 -17.82 8.06
N ALA A 134 22.41 -17.48 8.35
CA ALA A 134 21.79 -16.26 7.82
C ALA A 134 22.01 -15.10 8.79
N PHE A 135 22.53 -13.97 8.33
CA PHE A 135 22.65 -12.77 9.18
C PHE A 135 21.32 -12.05 9.36
N ILE A 136 20.41 -12.23 8.40
CA ILE A 136 19.04 -11.78 8.46
C ILE A 136 18.14 -12.95 8.10
N LYS A 137 17.04 -13.14 8.82
CA LYS A 137 15.98 -14.04 8.40
C LYS A 137 14.87 -13.23 7.72
N ALA A 138 14.82 -13.27 6.39
CA ALA A 138 13.82 -12.56 5.59
C ALA A 138 12.37 -12.88 6.03
N GLN A 139 12.11 -14.11 6.48
CA GLN A 139 10.79 -14.56 6.94
C GLN A 139 10.52 -14.32 8.43
N ALA A 140 11.47 -13.75 9.18
CA ALA A 140 11.24 -13.43 10.59
C ALA A 140 10.26 -12.25 10.74
N LYS A 141 9.66 -12.15 11.93
CA LYS A 141 8.83 -11.00 12.33
C LYS A 141 9.60 -9.70 12.18
N SER A 142 8.91 -8.61 11.85
CA SER A 142 9.57 -7.34 11.49
C SER A 142 10.48 -6.81 12.60
N TYR A 143 10.07 -6.83 13.87
CA TYR A 143 10.92 -6.34 14.97
C TYR A 143 12.17 -7.20 15.20
N VAL A 144 12.09 -8.52 14.96
CA VAL A 144 13.25 -9.42 15.07
C VAL A 144 14.23 -9.09 13.94
N ARG A 145 13.71 -8.92 12.73
CA ARG A 145 14.49 -8.55 11.55
C ARG A 145 15.13 -7.17 11.69
N ASP A 146 14.40 -6.18 12.17
CA ASP A 146 14.95 -4.83 12.46
C ASP A 146 16.06 -4.90 13.51
N SER A 147 15.90 -5.78 14.52
CA SER A 147 16.95 -6.04 15.52
C SER A 147 18.16 -6.75 14.92
N GLN A 148 17.96 -7.72 14.00
CA GLN A 148 19.03 -8.41 13.28
C GLN A 148 19.82 -7.44 12.39
N ILE A 149 19.13 -6.55 11.68
CA ILE A 149 19.78 -5.52 10.86
C ILE A 149 20.66 -4.64 11.75
N ARG A 150 20.09 -4.06 12.81
CA ARG A 150 20.80 -3.13 13.69
C ARG A 150 21.96 -3.75 14.48
N LEU A 151 21.85 -5.02 14.87
CA LEU A 151 22.82 -5.64 15.80
C LEU A 151 23.78 -6.62 15.12
N ILE A 152 23.49 -7.05 13.89
CA ILE A 152 24.34 -8.00 13.15
C ILE A 152 24.80 -7.38 11.83
N LEU A 153 23.87 -7.04 10.95
CA LEU A 153 24.21 -6.61 9.59
C LEU A 153 24.93 -5.25 9.54
N GLU A 154 24.40 -4.25 10.24
CA GLU A 154 24.95 -2.89 10.31
C GLU A 154 26.37 -2.90 10.93
N PRO A 155 26.61 -3.55 12.08
CA PRO A 155 27.96 -3.70 12.62
C PRO A 155 28.95 -4.45 11.71
N ILE A 156 28.49 -5.45 10.93
CA ILE A 156 29.34 -6.11 9.92
C ILE A 156 29.68 -5.10 8.82
N ALA A 157 28.71 -4.37 8.31
CA ALA A 157 28.91 -3.37 7.27
C ALA A 157 29.89 -2.28 7.70
N ASP A 158 29.74 -1.75 8.91
CA ASP A 158 30.60 -0.72 9.49
C ASP A 158 32.05 -1.21 9.58
N ARG A 159 32.28 -2.41 10.11
CA ARG A 159 33.64 -2.98 10.24
C ARG A 159 34.31 -3.24 8.90
N LEU A 160 33.55 -3.68 7.88
CA LEU A 160 34.08 -3.86 6.53
C LEU A 160 34.42 -2.52 5.88
N CYS A 161 33.57 -1.50 6.09
CA CYS A 161 33.82 -0.13 5.65
C CYS A 161 35.06 0.47 6.33
N ASP A 162 35.25 0.22 7.64
CA ASP A 162 36.43 0.66 8.40
C ASP A 162 37.70 -0.01 7.90
N HIS A 163 37.65 -1.33 7.60
CA HIS A 163 38.82 -2.06 7.13
C HIS A 163 39.28 -1.59 5.74
N TRP A 164 38.35 -1.45 4.80
CA TRP A 164 38.67 -1.08 3.41
C TRP A 164 38.57 0.41 3.10
N HIS A 165 38.13 1.24 4.05
CA HIS A 165 37.98 2.70 3.94
C HIS A 165 37.13 3.19 2.76
N SER A 166 36.37 2.29 2.11
CA SER A 166 35.55 2.60 0.94
C SER A 166 34.46 1.54 0.69
N THR A 167 33.22 2.00 0.52
CA THR A 167 32.08 1.16 0.13
C THR A 167 32.27 0.47 -1.22
N LYS A 168 32.95 1.14 -2.18
CA LYS A 168 33.25 0.57 -3.50
C LYS A 168 34.23 -0.61 -3.44
N GLN A 169 35.14 -0.62 -2.46
CA GLN A 169 36.08 -1.72 -2.31
C GLN A 169 35.41 -2.93 -1.66
N VAL A 170 34.49 -2.69 -0.71
CA VAL A 170 33.61 -3.72 -0.13
C VAL A 170 32.79 -4.36 -1.26
N GLU A 171 32.17 -3.55 -2.13
CA GLU A 171 31.41 -4.01 -3.29
C GLU A 171 32.22 -4.94 -4.21
N ARG A 172 33.44 -4.55 -4.58
CA ARG A 172 34.33 -5.38 -5.42
C ARG A 172 34.69 -6.71 -4.79
N ASN A 173 34.96 -6.74 -3.49
CA ASN A 173 35.24 -7.99 -2.77
C ASN A 173 34.01 -8.89 -2.70
N LEU A 174 32.83 -8.33 -2.48
CA LEU A 174 31.57 -9.09 -2.51
C LEU A 174 31.27 -9.65 -3.90
N GLN A 175 31.55 -8.91 -4.98
CA GLN A 175 31.48 -9.41 -6.36
C GLN A 175 32.46 -10.57 -6.58
N HIS A 176 33.68 -10.48 -6.04
CA HIS A 176 34.65 -11.57 -6.14
C HIS A 176 34.16 -12.83 -5.41
N VAL A 177 33.61 -12.69 -4.20
CA VAL A 177 33.00 -13.80 -3.46
C VAL A 177 31.84 -14.44 -4.24
N LEU A 178 31.00 -13.62 -4.89
CA LEU A 178 29.91 -14.11 -5.72
C LEU A 178 30.42 -14.94 -6.90
N ALA A 179 31.48 -14.48 -7.58
CA ALA A 179 32.14 -15.21 -8.66
C ALA A 179 32.73 -16.54 -8.17
N THR A 180 33.38 -16.56 -7.01
CA THR A 180 33.92 -17.80 -6.40
C THR A 180 32.82 -18.80 -6.06
N LEU A 181 31.67 -18.33 -5.56
CA LEU A 181 30.51 -19.19 -5.27
C LEU A 181 29.95 -19.84 -6.55
N GLN A 182 29.94 -19.10 -7.66
CA GLN A 182 29.49 -19.61 -8.96
C GLN A 182 30.45 -20.65 -9.54
N THR A 183 31.77 -20.48 -9.39
CA THR A 183 32.76 -21.41 -9.93
C THR A 183 32.87 -22.69 -9.10
N ASP A 184 32.92 -22.56 -7.78
CA ASP A 184 33.37 -23.66 -6.92
C ASP A 184 32.21 -24.57 -6.51
N CYS A 185 31.00 -24.02 -6.36
CA CYS A 185 29.88 -24.69 -5.68
C CYS A 185 28.49 -24.33 -6.24
N PRO A 186 28.24 -24.46 -7.57
CA PRO A 186 26.92 -24.20 -8.14
C PRO A 186 25.85 -25.12 -7.53
N HIS A 187 24.67 -24.57 -7.23
CA HIS A 187 23.53 -25.26 -6.62
C HIS A 187 23.75 -25.83 -5.20
N THR A 188 24.82 -25.45 -4.51
CA THR A 188 24.97 -25.85 -3.10
C THR A 188 23.99 -25.09 -2.21
N PRO A 189 23.19 -25.77 -1.37
CA PRO A 189 22.28 -25.09 -0.45
C PRO A 189 23.07 -24.30 0.59
N GLY A 190 22.72 -23.03 0.77
CA GLY A 190 23.45 -22.17 1.71
C GLY A 190 22.90 -20.75 1.78
N TYR A 191 23.48 -19.97 2.69
CA TYR A 191 23.07 -18.60 2.97
C TYR A 191 24.00 -17.53 2.38
N ALA A 192 25.13 -17.92 1.78
CA ALA A 192 26.19 -16.99 1.38
C ALA A 192 25.72 -15.95 0.36
N ALA A 193 25.10 -16.38 -0.74
CA ALA A 193 24.60 -15.46 -1.77
C ALA A 193 23.50 -14.54 -1.24
N GLY A 194 22.61 -15.06 -0.38
CA GLY A 194 21.57 -14.26 0.28
C GLY A 194 22.14 -13.22 1.26
N ASN A 195 23.17 -13.57 2.03
CA ASN A 195 23.87 -12.66 2.93
C ASN A 195 24.62 -11.55 2.17
N VAL A 196 25.32 -11.91 1.08
CA VAL A 196 25.98 -10.94 0.20
C VAL A 196 24.97 -9.97 -0.37
N LEU A 197 23.84 -10.47 -0.88
CA LEU A 197 22.77 -9.65 -1.42
C LEU A 197 22.16 -8.71 -0.36
N ASN A 198 21.87 -9.21 0.84
CA ASN A 198 21.37 -8.40 1.96
C ASN A 198 22.35 -7.28 2.36
N LEU A 199 23.66 -7.56 2.35
CA LEU A 199 24.69 -6.56 2.67
C LEU A 199 24.79 -5.49 1.57
N LEU A 200 24.77 -5.88 0.30
CA LEU A 200 24.76 -4.93 -0.82
C LEU A 200 23.52 -4.03 -0.77
N CYS A 201 22.35 -4.59 -0.45
CA CYS A 201 21.11 -3.84 -0.23
C CYS A 201 21.25 -2.83 0.93
N HIS A 202 21.86 -3.24 2.05
CA HIS A 202 22.06 -2.36 3.21
C HIS A 202 23.02 -1.20 2.91
N LEU A 203 24.09 -1.48 2.15
CA LEU A 203 25.04 -0.48 1.67
C LEU A 203 24.49 0.43 0.57
N GLN A 204 23.23 0.21 0.14
CA GLN A 204 22.56 0.97 -0.92
C GLN A 204 23.31 0.93 -2.27
N VAL A 205 23.97 -0.20 -2.56
CA VAL A 205 24.64 -0.41 -3.84
C VAL A 205 23.59 -0.65 -4.93
N ASP A 206 23.82 -0.07 -6.11
CA ASP A 206 23.00 -0.36 -7.29
C ASP A 206 23.29 -1.78 -7.79
N LEU A 207 22.29 -2.65 -7.69
CA LEU A 207 22.39 -4.06 -8.06
C LEU A 207 22.15 -4.30 -9.57
N THR A 208 21.98 -3.25 -10.37
CA THR A 208 21.62 -3.38 -11.77
C THR A 208 22.63 -4.24 -12.55
N GLY A 209 22.17 -5.32 -13.18
CA GLY A 209 23.01 -6.20 -13.99
C GLY A 209 23.82 -7.26 -13.24
N TYR A 210 23.63 -7.41 -11.92
CA TYR A 210 24.30 -8.47 -11.15
C TYR A 210 23.82 -9.88 -11.55
N ASP A 211 24.71 -10.86 -11.45
CA ASP A 211 24.43 -12.25 -11.77
C ASP A 211 24.45 -13.16 -10.53
N PHE A 212 23.30 -13.72 -10.19
CA PHE A 212 23.08 -14.69 -9.12
C PHE A 212 22.60 -16.05 -9.68
N SER A 213 22.76 -16.28 -10.98
CA SER A 213 22.33 -17.52 -11.62
C SER A 213 23.00 -18.74 -10.99
N HIS A 214 22.26 -19.87 -10.95
CA HIS A 214 22.70 -21.15 -10.39
C HIS A 214 23.05 -21.16 -8.89
N LEU A 215 22.79 -20.09 -8.14
CA LEU A 215 23.08 -20.01 -6.70
C LEU A 215 21.86 -20.28 -5.82
N ALA A 216 22.08 -20.78 -4.61
CA ALA A 216 21.09 -20.76 -3.54
C ALA A 216 21.10 -19.40 -2.84
N VAL A 217 20.06 -18.61 -3.06
CA VAL A 217 19.92 -17.25 -2.52
C VAL A 217 18.86 -17.29 -1.42
N TRP A 218 19.18 -17.96 -0.31
CA TRP A 218 18.25 -18.12 0.81
C TRP A 218 18.24 -16.91 1.75
N GLN A 219 17.07 -16.60 2.31
CA GLN A 219 16.86 -15.51 3.29
C GLN A 219 17.26 -14.12 2.78
N ALA A 220 17.22 -13.90 1.47
CA ALA A 220 17.32 -12.57 0.91
C ALA A 220 16.04 -11.78 1.18
N TYR A 221 16.19 -10.58 1.73
CA TYR A 221 15.10 -9.66 2.01
C TYR A 221 15.06 -8.59 0.92
N LEU A 222 14.20 -8.80 -0.09
CA LEU A 222 14.14 -8.00 -1.32
C LEU A 222 12.90 -7.10 -1.38
N GLN A 223 12.21 -6.94 -0.25
CA GLN A 223 11.04 -6.08 -0.14
C GLN A 223 11.48 -4.61 -0.17
N GLY A 224 11.09 -3.89 -1.22
CA GLY A 224 11.45 -2.48 -1.43
C GLY A 224 12.82 -2.27 -2.10
N VAL A 225 13.44 -3.33 -2.62
CA VAL A 225 14.71 -3.28 -3.37
C VAL A 225 14.43 -3.25 -4.87
N THR A 226 15.17 -2.43 -5.63
CA THR A 226 15.15 -2.44 -7.10
C THR A 226 16.20 -3.40 -7.64
N LEU A 227 15.78 -4.39 -8.43
CA LEU A 227 16.62 -5.43 -9.04
C LEU A 227 16.48 -5.37 -10.56
N HIS A 228 16.84 -4.24 -11.16
CA HIS A 228 16.78 -4.08 -12.60
C HIS A 228 17.83 -4.98 -13.28
N ARG A 229 17.44 -5.75 -14.30
CA ARG A 229 18.36 -6.59 -15.09
C ARG A 229 19.23 -7.56 -14.29
N VAL A 230 18.80 -7.93 -13.08
CA VAL A 230 19.51 -8.93 -12.27
C VAL A 230 19.20 -10.32 -12.82
N ASN A 231 20.18 -11.22 -12.82
CA ASN A 231 20.01 -12.57 -13.30
C ASN A 231 19.86 -13.58 -12.15
N PHE A 232 18.67 -14.18 -12.01
CA PHE A 232 18.39 -15.31 -11.08
C PHE A 232 18.08 -16.60 -11.83
N ALA A 233 18.53 -16.74 -13.08
CA ALA A 233 18.30 -17.96 -13.86
C ALA A 233 18.79 -19.20 -13.09
N HIS A 234 17.92 -20.21 -12.95
CA HIS A 234 18.18 -21.46 -12.25
C HIS A 234 18.62 -21.32 -10.77
N ALA A 235 18.41 -20.16 -10.16
CA ALA A 235 18.69 -19.94 -8.75
C ALA A 235 17.63 -20.60 -7.84
N ASP A 236 18.02 -20.97 -6.63
CA ASP A 236 17.08 -21.38 -5.58
C ASP A 236 16.81 -20.21 -4.63
N LEU A 237 15.62 -19.63 -4.77
CA LEU A 237 15.13 -18.52 -3.95
C LEU A 237 14.14 -18.98 -2.90
N SER A 238 14.11 -20.28 -2.58
CA SER A 238 13.35 -20.77 -1.45
C SER A 238 13.79 -20.02 -0.18
N ARG A 239 12.81 -19.60 0.62
CA ARG A 239 13.02 -18.83 1.87
C ARG A 239 13.35 -17.34 1.70
N SER A 240 13.38 -16.82 0.48
CA SER A 240 13.55 -15.37 0.23
C SER A 240 12.20 -14.65 0.10
N VAL A 241 12.19 -13.35 0.38
CA VAL A 241 10.96 -12.52 0.41
C VAL A 241 11.09 -11.39 -0.61
N PHE A 242 10.11 -11.30 -1.50
CA PHE A 242 10.01 -10.28 -2.56
C PHE A 242 8.93 -9.24 -2.24
N LEU A 243 8.95 -8.14 -3.00
CA LEU A 243 7.86 -7.17 -3.04
C LEU A 243 6.61 -7.82 -3.66
N GLU A 244 5.45 -7.62 -3.04
CA GLU A 244 4.18 -8.07 -3.61
C GLU A 244 3.52 -6.93 -4.41
N SER A 245 2.75 -7.25 -5.45
CA SER A 245 1.89 -6.27 -6.14
C SER A 245 0.54 -6.26 -5.45
N ILE A 246 0.40 -5.40 -4.45
CA ILE A 246 -0.87 -5.14 -3.75
C ILE A 246 -1.22 -3.68 -4.01
N GLY A 247 -2.43 -3.42 -4.47
CA GLY A 247 -2.94 -2.06 -4.53
C GLY A 247 -3.32 -1.48 -3.16
N ASP A 248 -4.05 -0.36 -3.19
CA ASP A 248 -4.52 0.24 -1.95
C ASP A 248 -5.51 -0.72 -1.29
N ILE A 249 -5.39 -0.91 0.02
CA ILE A 249 -6.22 -1.86 0.72
C ILE A 249 -7.52 -1.19 1.15
N TRP A 250 -8.64 -1.72 0.66
CA TRP A 250 -9.98 -1.22 0.98
C TRP A 250 -10.65 -2.01 2.10
N ALA A 251 -10.59 -3.34 2.04
CA ALA A 251 -11.17 -4.22 3.05
C ALA A 251 -10.15 -5.26 3.53
N VAL A 252 -10.24 -5.61 4.81
CA VAL A 252 -9.46 -6.67 5.43
C VAL A 252 -10.39 -7.53 6.28
N ALA A 253 -10.17 -8.84 6.25
CA ALA A 253 -10.86 -9.80 7.10
C ALA A 253 -9.88 -10.82 7.68
N LEU A 254 -10.09 -11.24 8.92
CA LEU A 254 -9.38 -12.34 9.56
C LEU A 254 -10.33 -13.51 9.75
N SER A 255 -9.83 -14.72 9.57
CA SER A 255 -10.59 -15.94 9.91
C SER A 255 -10.81 -16.03 11.42
N SER A 256 -11.90 -16.70 11.83
CA SER A 256 -12.24 -16.90 13.25
C SER A 256 -11.12 -17.57 14.05
N ASP A 257 -10.38 -18.48 13.42
CA ASP A 257 -9.22 -19.14 14.00
C ASP A 257 -7.94 -18.27 14.03
N GLY A 258 -7.91 -17.15 13.30
CA GLY A 258 -6.78 -16.22 13.21
C GLY A 258 -5.59 -16.75 12.42
N THR A 259 -5.77 -17.81 11.64
CA THR A 259 -4.71 -18.41 10.84
C THR A 259 -4.64 -17.84 9.42
N ARG A 260 -5.75 -17.28 8.91
CA ARG A 260 -5.88 -16.74 7.56
C ARG A 260 -6.27 -15.26 7.58
N LEU A 261 -5.71 -14.51 6.65
CA LEU A 261 -5.95 -13.08 6.43
C LEU A 261 -6.38 -12.90 4.98
N ALA A 262 -7.50 -12.23 4.75
CA ALA A 262 -7.92 -11.79 3.43
C ALA A 262 -7.85 -10.27 3.35
N ALA A 263 -7.39 -9.72 2.22
CA ALA A 263 -7.47 -8.30 1.94
C ALA A 263 -7.81 -8.06 0.47
N SER A 264 -8.63 -7.04 0.22
CA SER A 264 -8.95 -6.58 -1.12
C SER A 264 -8.09 -5.39 -1.50
N ASP A 265 -7.70 -5.34 -2.76
CA ASP A 265 -6.92 -4.26 -3.32
C ASP A 265 -7.67 -3.49 -4.43
N THR A 266 -7.09 -2.38 -4.89
CA THR A 266 -7.62 -1.56 -5.99
C THR A 266 -7.49 -2.20 -7.36
N LEU A 267 -6.74 -3.29 -7.50
CA LEU A 267 -6.58 -4.06 -8.74
C LEU A 267 -7.68 -5.12 -8.93
N ASN A 268 -8.76 -5.02 -8.16
CA ASN A 268 -9.88 -5.95 -8.13
C ASN A 268 -9.47 -7.37 -7.68
N GLY A 269 -8.31 -7.49 -7.02
CA GLY A 269 -7.82 -8.73 -6.43
C GLY A 269 -8.28 -8.85 -4.97
N ILE A 270 -8.64 -10.06 -4.57
CA ILE A 270 -8.73 -10.42 -3.15
C ILE A 270 -7.62 -11.43 -2.88
N HIS A 271 -6.71 -11.07 -1.99
CA HIS A 271 -5.55 -11.88 -1.66
C HIS A 271 -5.75 -12.56 -0.32
N LEU A 272 -5.34 -13.82 -0.23
CA LEU A 272 -5.39 -14.63 0.98
C LEU A 272 -3.97 -14.96 1.43
N TRP A 273 -3.66 -14.71 2.71
CA TRP A 273 -2.38 -15.06 3.32
C TRP A 273 -2.57 -15.93 4.55
N GLN A 274 -1.55 -16.73 4.82
CA GLN A 274 -1.37 -17.41 6.09
C GLN A 274 -0.67 -16.47 7.09
N VAL A 275 -1.24 -16.34 8.28
CA VAL A 275 -0.81 -15.37 9.31
C VAL A 275 0.52 -15.75 9.96
N SER A 276 0.82 -17.05 10.10
CA SER A 276 1.98 -17.54 10.85
C SER A 276 3.32 -17.21 10.19
N ASP A 277 3.38 -17.33 8.87
CA ASP A 277 4.58 -17.17 8.04
C ASP A 277 4.45 -16.03 7.02
N GLY A 278 3.29 -15.38 6.93
CA GLY A 278 3.02 -14.31 5.98
C GLY A 278 2.93 -14.79 4.53
N LYS A 279 2.84 -16.11 4.30
CA LYS A 279 2.84 -16.68 2.96
C LYS A 279 1.50 -16.44 2.28
N LYS A 280 1.54 -15.87 1.07
CA LYS A 280 0.37 -15.75 0.21
C LYS A 280 -0.09 -17.14 -0.26
N LEU A 281 -1.35 -17.47 0.01
CA LEU A 281 -1.98 -18.74 -0.32
C LEU A 281 -2.66 -18.66 -1.70
N LEU A 282 -3.56 -17.70 -1.90
CA LEU A 282 -4.43 -17.61 -3.07
C LEU A 282 -4.68 -16.15 -3.48
N THR A 283 -5.09 -15.94 -4.74
CA THR A 283 -5.62 -14.65 -5.21
C THR A 283 -6.91 -14.89 -5.99
N TYR A 284 -8.02 -14.42 -5.45
CA TYR A 284 -9.32 -14.46 -6.13
C TYR A 284 -9.41 -13.29 -7.11
N ARG A 285 -9.67 -13.60 -8.37
CA ARG A 285 -9.93 -12.63 -9.44
C ARG A 285 -11.31 -12.91 -10.01
N GLY A 286 -12.19 -11.90 -9.99
CA GLY A 286 -13.53 -12.06 -10.57
C GLY A 286 -14.47 -10.88 -10.33
N HIS A 287 -14.11 -9.94 -9.45
CA HIS A 287 -14.72 -8.62 -9.43
C HIS A 287 -14.14 -7.74 -10.54
N THR A 288 -14.97 -6.83 -11.06
CA THR A 288 -14.56 -5.88 -12.11
C THR A 288 -14.24 -4.49 -11.57
N ASN A 289 -14.44 -4.29 -10.27
CA ASN A 289 -14.24 -3.02 -9.58
C ASN A 289 -13.87 -3.26 -8.09
N TRP A 290 -13.56 -2.17 -7.38
CA TRP A 290 -13.05 -2.18 -6.01
C TRP A 290 -13.97 -2.95 -5.05
N CYS A 291 -13.37 -3.78 -4.20
CA CYS A 291 -14.07 -4.58 -3.20
C CYS A 291 -14.02 -3.88 -1.83
N GLY A 292 -15.15 -3.35 -1.38
CA GLY A 292 -15.27 -2.54 -0.17
C GLY A 292 -15.65 -3.31 1.09
N GLY A 293 -16.17 -4.54 0.96
CA GLY A 293 -16.52 -5.39 2.10
C GLY A 293 -15.97 -6.80 1.97
N LEU A 294 -15.38 -7.33 3.04
CA LEU A 294 -14.90 -8.72 3.14
C LEU A 294 -15.32 -9.33 4.48
N ALA A 295 -15.77 -10.58 4.46
CA ALA A 295 -16.08 -11.33 5.67
C ALA A 295 -15.80 -12.83 5.49
N PHE A 296 -15.20 -13.47 6.49
CA PHE A 296 -15.14 -14.94 6.56
C PHE A 296 -16.39 -15.51 7.20
N SER A 297 -16.79 -16.72 6.78
CA SER A 297 -17.76 -17.51 7.50
C SER A 297 -17.20 -17.98 8.86
N ALA A 298 -18.08 -18.29 9.81
CA ALA A 298 -17.69 -18.66 11.18
C ALA A 298 -16.75 -19.89 11.22
N ASP A 299 -16.91 -20.82 10.29
CA ASP A 299 -16.09 -22.02 10.09
C ASP A 299 -14.78 -21.77 9.30
N GLY A 300 -14.60 -20.56 8.73
CA GLY A 300 -13.44 -20.19 7.91
C GLY A 300 -13.37 -20.88 6.54
N SER A 301 -14.42 -21.59 6.12
CA SER A 301 -14.45 -22.34 4.86
C SER A 301 -14.82 -21.47 3.65
N ARG A 302 -15.58 -20.39 3.88
CA ARG A 302 -16.09 -19.49 2.85
C ARG A 302 -15.66 -18.05 3.11
N LEU A 303 -15.45 -17.30 2.04
CA LEU A 303 -15.17 -15.86 2.06
C LEU A 303 -16.26 -15.15 1.24
N ALA A 304 -16.85 -14.09 1.80
CA ALA A 304 -17.77 -13.21 1.09
C ALA A 304 -17.08 -11.90 0.74
N SER A 305 -17.36 -11.38 -0.46
CA SER A 305 -16.89 -10.08 -0.91
C SER A 305 -18.02 -9.25 -1.51
N GLY A 306 -18.09 -7.97 -1.11
CA GLY A 306 -18.99 -6.98 -1.68
C GLY A 306 -18.20 -5.93 -2.47
N SER A 307 -18.59 -5.69 -3.72
CA SER A 307 -17.87 -4.79 -4.61
C SER A 307 -18.72 -3.62 -5.11
N THR A 308 -18.01 -2.58 -5.53
CA THR A 308 -18.53 -1.44 -6.29
C THR A 308 -19.00 -1.82 -7.70
N ASP A 309 -18.76 -3.06 -8.14
CA ASP A 309 -19.37 -3.65 -9.35
C ASP A 309 -20.83 -4.10 -9.16
N THR A 310 -21.45 -3.72 -8.04
CA THR A 310 -22.84 -4.03 -7.63
C THR A 310 -23.11 -5.51 -7.31
N THR A 311 -22.08 -6.35 -7.30
CA THR A 311 -22.21 -7.78 -6.99
C THR A 311 -21.65 -8.13 -5.62
N VAL A 312 -22.21 -9.20 -5.05
CA VAL A 312 -21.62 -9.92 -3.92
C VAL A 312 -21.15 -11.28 -4.41
N LYS A 313 -19.94 -11.70 -4.05
CA LYS A 313 -19.41 -13.02 -4.41
C LYS A 313 -19.09 -13.85 -3.19
N LEU A 314 -19.38 -15.14 -3.28
CA LEU A 314 -18.97 -16.16 -2.32
C LEU A 314 -17.85 -16.99 -2.92
N TRP A 315 -16.77 -17.14 -2.17
CA TRP A 315 -15.58 -17.87 -2.55
C TRP A 315 -15.36 -19.05 -1.61
N ASP A 316 -14.87 -20.15 -2.17
CA ASP A 316 -14.28 -21.21 -1.37
C ASP A 316 -12.87 -20.79 -0.93
N VAL A 317 -12.51 -21.01 0.33
CA VAL A 317 -11.21 -20.56 0.86
C VAL A 317 -10.06 -21.52 0.47
N HIS A 318 -10.39 -22.73 0.01
CA HIS A 318 -9.39 -23.75 -0.34
C HIS A 318 -9.07 -23.79 -1.84
N SER A 319 -9.86 -23.13 -2.66
CA SER A 319 -9.74 -23.12 -4.12
C SER A 319 -10.02 -21.73 -4.69
N GLU A 320 -9.54 -21.43 -5.90
CA GLU A 320 -9.78 -20.12 -6.54
C GLU A 320 -11.21 -19.97 -7.11
N HIS A 321 -12.11 -20.92 -6.82
CA HIS A 321 -13.44 -20.96 -7.42
C HIS A 321 -14.44 -20.03 -6.70
N CYS A 322 -15.16 -19.25 -7.51
CA CYS A 322 -16.34 -18.53 -7.05
C CYS A 322 -17.52 -19.50 -6.93
N LEU A 323 -18.04 -19.69 -5.71
CA LEU A 323 -19.19 -20.54 -5.41
C LEU A 323 -20.49 -19.94 -5.97
N HIS A 324 -20.72 -18.66 -5.66
CA HIS A 324 -21.92 -17.94 -6.10
C HIS A 324 -21.61 -16.48 -6.40
N THR A 325 -22.21 -15.95 -7.47
CA THR A 325 -22.28 -14.51 -7.74
C THR A 325 -23.71 -14.05 -7.49
N LEU A 326 -23.91 -13.32 -6.39
CA LEU A 326 -25.20 -12.79 -5.94
C LEU A 326 -25.41 -11.43 -6.59
N GLN A 327 -26.33 -11.38 -7.54
CA GLN A 327 -26.67 -10.15 -8.26
C GLN A 327 -27.99 -9.59 -7.74
N GLY A 328 -28.06 -8.27 -7.64
CA GLY A 328 -29.34 -7.59 -7.44
C GLY A 328 -29.24 -6.19 -6.86
N HIS A 329 -28.14 -5.81 -6.21
CA HIS A 329 -27.92 -4.42 -5.81
C HIS A 329 -27.80 -3.52 -7.06
N GLU A 330 -28.32 -2.30 -6.94
CA GLU A 330 -28.37 -1.33 -8.05
C GLU A 330 -27.18 -0.34 -8.01
N ASP A 331 -26.44 -0.32 -6.90
CA ASP A 331 -25.29 0.54 -6.66
C ASP A 331 -24.24 -0.20 -5.78
N TRP A 332 -23.16 0.49 -5.39
CA TRP A 332 -22.00 -0.08 -4.70
C TRP A 332 -22.38 -0.89 -3.46
N VAL A 333 -21.83 -2.10 -3.34
CA VAL A 333 -21.93 -2.88 -2.10
C VAL A 333 -20.80 -2.47 -1.16
N LEU A 334 -21.14 -2.05 0.04
CA LEU A 334 -20.22 -1.38 0.97
C LEU A 334 -19.79 -2.26 2.13
N SER A 335 -20.69 -3.12 2.62
CA SER A 335 -20.39 -4.04 3.71
C SER A 335 -21.08 -5.37 3.49
N VAL A 336 -20.43 -6.45 3.91
CA VAL A 336 -20.95 -7.82 3.90
C VAL A 336 -20.62 -8.48 5.21
N VAL A 337 -21.57 -9.24 5.76
CA VAL A 337 -21.40 -9.94 7.05
C VAL A 337 -22.16 -11.25 7.03
N PHE A 338 -21.55 -12.30 7.58
CA PHE A 338 -22.22 -13.59 7.78
C PHE A 338 -23.03 -13.58 9.08
N SER A 339 -24.12 -14.32 9.11
CA SER A 339 -24.78 -14.68 10.36
C SER A 339 -23.87 -15.57 11.21
N PRO A 340 -24.01 -15.56 12.55
CA PRO A 340 -23.18 -16.40 13.43
C PRO A 340 -23.24 -17.91 13.12
N ASP A 341 -24.36 -18.38 12.55
CA ASP A 341 -24.54 -19.76 12.09
C ASP A 341 -24.04 -20.01 10.65
N GLY A 342 -23.59 -18.97 9.94
CA GLY A 342 -23.10 -19.04 8.56
C GLY A 342 -24.17 -19.34 7.50
N ARG A 343 -25.45 -19.42 7.87
CA ARG A 343 -26.55 -19.73 6.94
C ARG A 343 -26.96 -18.53 6.09
N TRP A 344 -26.88 -17.34 6.65
CA TRP A 344 -27.29 -16.09 6.02
C TRP A 344 -26.11 -15.18 5.78
N LEU A 345 -26.18 -14.39 4.72
CA LEU A 345 -25.27 -13.30 4.43
C LEU A 345 -26.08 -12.02 4.30
N ALA A 346 -25.71 -10.97 5.03
CA ALA A 346 -26.29 -9.65 4.85
C ALA A 346 -25.31 -8.76 4.06
N SER A 347 -25.82 -8.01 3.11
CA SER A 347 -25.08 -7.00 2.35
C SER A 347 -25.76 -5.65 2.43
N SER A 348 -24.96 -4.59 2.63
CA SER A 348 -25.43 -3.20 2.60
C SER A 348 -24.90 -2.47 1.37
N SER A 349 -25.69 -1.55 0.82
CA SER A 349 -25.35 -0.86 -0.42
C SER A 349 -25.66 0.63 -0.41
N ALA A 350 -24.97 1.35 -1.30
CA ALA A 350 -25.29 2.72 -1.69
C ALA A 350 -26.69 2.85 -2.33
N ASP A 351 -27.33 1.74 -2.74
CA ASP A 351 -28.71 1.73 -3.25
C ASP A 351 -29.79 1.94 -2.16
N ARG A 352 -29.36 2.27 -0.93
CA ARG A 352 -30.19 2.50 0.26
C ARG A 352 -30.91 1.25 0.79
N THR A 353 -30.51 0.07 0.33
CA THR A 353 -31.11 -1.21 0.74
C THR A 353 -30.12 -2.10 1.48
N ILE A 354 -30.69 -3.00 2.29
CA ILE A 354 -29.97 -4.14 2.86
C ILE A 354 -30.58 -5.40 2.26
N ARG A 355 -29.73 -6.33 1.83
CA ARG A 355 -30.17 -7.61 1.28
C ARG A 355 -29.65 -8.75 2.13
N VAL A 356 -30.52 -9.73 2.37
CA VAL A 356 -30.18 -10.95 3.10
C VAL A 356 -30.30 -12.13 2.15
N TRP A 357 -29.21 -12.88 2.03
CA TRP A 357 -29.03 -13.96 1.08
C TRP A 357 -28.85 -15.28 1.82
N ASP A 358 -29.38 -16.35 1.24
CA ASP A 358 -29.07 -17.71 1.66
C ASP A 358 -27.68 -18.10 1.12
N THR A 359 -26.78 -18.55 2.00
CA THR A 359 -25.38 -18.80 1.63
C THR A 359 -25.15 -20.11 0.89
N GLN A 360 -26.14 -21.01 0.87
CA GLN A 360 -26.05 -22.33 0.24
C GLN A 360 -26.66 -22.31 -1.16
N THR A 361 -27.74 -21.56 -1.35
CA THR A 361 -28.45 -21.47 -2.64
C THR A 361 -28.09 -20.19 -3.41
N GLY A 362 -27.60 -19.16 -2.72
CA GLY A 362 -27.41 -17.82 -3.28
C GLY A 362 -28.72 -17.05 -3.52
N ALA A 363 -29.85 -17.58 -3.05
CA ALA A 363 -31.14 -16.93 -3.23
C ALA A 363 -31.30 -15.71 -2.29
N LEU A 364 -31.95 -14.67 -2.80
CA LEU A 364 -32.35 -13.52 -2.00
C LEU A 364 -33.56 -13.89 -1.11
N ARG A 365 -33.43 -13.69 0.20
CA ARG A 365 -34.55 -13.88 1.15
C ARG A 365 -35.26 -12.56 1.46
N TRP A 366 -34.51 -11.51 1.78
CA TRP A 366 -35.08 -10.22 2.16
C TRP A 366 -34.44 -9.06 1.42
N ARG A 367 -35.27 -8.09 1.02
CA ARG A 367 -34.87 -6.75 0.57
C ARG A 367 -35.43 -5.74 1.57
N LEU A 368 -34.60 -5.33 2.52
CA LEU A 368 -34.98 -4.37 3.56
C LEU A 368 -34.80 -2.94 3.02
N GLN A 369 -35.88 -2.18 3.01
CA GLN A 369 -35.93 -0.80 2.50
C GLN A 369 -36.46 0.13 3.59
N GLY A 370 -35.86 1.32 3.71
CA GLY A 370 -36.31 2.33 4.66
C GLY A 370 -35.24 3.32 5.14
N HIS A 371 -34.01 3.23 4.63
CA HIS A 371 -33.00 4.28 4.78
C HIS A 371 -33.13 5.32 3.65
N ASP A 372 -32.81 6.57 3.97
CA ASP A 372 -32.95 7.71 3.04
C ASP A 372 -31.64 8.00 2.28
N ASP A 373 -30.53 7.42 2.73
CA ASP A 373 -29.19 7.56 2.15
C ASP A 373 -28.41 6.23 2.19
N TRP A 374 -27.14 6.27 1.82
CA TRP A 374 -26.25 5.12 1.70
C TRP A 374 -26.12 4.29 2.97
N VAL A 375 -26.40 2.97 2.89
CA VAL A 375 -26.24 2.06 4.02
C VAL A 375 -24.80 1.56 4.10
N ARG A 376 -24.04 2.08 5.06
CA ARG A 376 -22.60 1.88 5.16
C ARG A 376 -22.19 0.61 5.86
N GLY A 377 -22.96 0.19 6.86
CA GLY A 377 -22.61 -0.96 7.68
C GLY A 377 -23.83 -1.78 8.05
N VAL A 378 -23.59 -3.07 8.25
CA VAL A 378 -24.61 -4.04 8.65
C VAL A 378 -24.00 -5.07 9.61
N ALA A 379 -24.79 -5.51 10.59
CA ALA A 379 -24.41 -6.59 11.51
C ALA A 379 -25.63 -7.45 11.88
N PHE A 380 -25.42 -8.74 12.10
CA PHE A 380 -26.45 -9.62 12.67
C PHE A 380 -26.45 -9.54 14.18
N VAL A 381 -27.62 -9.47 14.78
CA VAL A 381 -27.84 -9.44 16.23
C VAL A 381 -28.74 -10.61 16.62
N ARG A 382 -28.43 -11.28 17.72
CA ARG A 382 -29.37 -12.21 18.36
C ARG A 382 -29.80 -11.66 19.71
N VAL A 383 -31.12 -11.46 19.88
CA VAL A 383 -31.73 -11.10 21.16
C VAL A 383 -32.71 -12.22 21.51
N GLY A 384 -32.29 -13.13 22.41
CA GLY A 384 -33.04 -14.35 22.71
C GLY A 384 -33.09 -15.30 21.49
N GLU A 385 -34.30 -15.72 21.09
CA GLU A 385 -34.52 -16.57 19.90
C GLU A 385 -34.64 -15.77 18.58
N GLN A 386 -34.80 -14.44 18.65
CA GLN A 386 -34.99 -13.61 17.47
C GLN A 386 -33.66 -13.27 16.80
N SER A 387 -33.61 -13.49 15.48
CA SER A 387 -32.50 -13.06 14.63
C SER A 387 -32.84 -11.71 14.01
N LEU A 388 -32.10 -10.68 14.40
CA LEU A 388 -32.27 -9.31 13.95
C LEU A 388 -31.08 -8.88 13.09
N VAL A 389 -31.27 -7.82 12.30
CA VAL A 389 -30.18 -7.13 11.60
C VAL A 389 -30.16 -5.69 12.05
N VAL A 390 -28.97 -5.17 12.34
CA VAL A 390 -28.76 -3.75 12.59
C VAL A 390 -28.01 -3.13 11.43
N SER A 391 -28.41 -1.93 11.03
CA SER A 391 -27.79 -1.17 9.94
C SER A 391 -27.49 0.25 10.35
N GLY A 392 -26.36 0.76 9.86
CA GLY A 392 -25.96 2.16 9.99
C GLY A 392 -25.89 2.82 8.62
N SER A 393 -26.43 4.03 8.52
CA SER A 393 -26.55 4.77 7.26
C SER A 393 -25.97 6.18 7.35
N ALA A 394 -25.66 6.74 6.18
CA ALA A 394 -25.27 8.14 6.02
C ALA A 394 -26.41 9.13 6.35
N ASP A 395 -27.66 8.66 6.48
CA ASP A 395 -28.84 9.44 6.87
C ASP A 395 -28.91 9.78 8.38
N ASP A 396 -27.81 9.63 9.11
CA ASP A 396 -27.70 9.79 10.57
C ASP A 396 -28.55 8.81 11.40
N THR A 397 -29.06 7.72 10.81
CA THR A 397 -29.87 6.73 11.51
C THR A 397 -29.21 5.36 11.64
N ILE A 398 -29.56 4.70 12.74
CA ILE A 398 -29.30 3.28 12.98
C ILE A 398 -30.66 2.59 13.02
N LYS A 399 -30.86 1.53 12.25
CA LYS A 399 -32.13 0.80 12.19
C LYS A 399 -31.94 -0.65 12.60
N LEU A 400 -32.93 -1.18 13.30
CA LEU A 400 -33.02 -2.58 13.71
C LEU A 400 -34.17 -3.25 12.96
N TRP A 401 -33.88 -4.38 12.33
CA TRP A 401 -34.78 -5.08 11.42
C TRP A 401 -35.06 -6.49 11.91
N ASN A 402 -36.31 -6.92 11.80
CA ASN A 402 -36.70 -8.29 12.11
C ASN A 402 -36.55 -9.18 10.87
N LEU A 403 -35.81 -10.29 10.96
CA LEU A 403 -35.63 -11.23 9.85
C LEU A 403 -36.79 -12.21 9.66
N ASP A 404 -37.72 -12.29 10.59
CA ASP A 404 -38.92 -13.12 10.45
C ASP A 404 -40.01 -12.39 9.67
N THR A 405 -40.14 -11.07 9.85
CA THR A 405 -41.17 -10.24 9.19
C THR A 405 -40.62 -9.34 8.08
N GLY A 406 -39.35 -8.96 8.13
CA GLY A 406 -38.73 -7.99 7.22
C GLY A 406 -38.94 -6.53 7.64
N ASP A 407 -39.62 -6.26 8.75
CA ASP A 407 -39.97 -4.91 9.17
C ASP A 407 -38.88 -4.22 10.00
N CYS A 408 -38.85 -2.89 9.94
CA CYS A 408 -38.04 -2.07 10.83
C CYS A 408 -38.69 -2.02 12.23
N VAL A 409 -38.00 -2.59 13.22
CA VAL A 409 -38.45 -2.67 14.62
C VAL A 409 -38.15 -1.38 15.37
N GLN A 410 -36.95 -0.82 15.20
CA GLN A 410 -36.53 0.42 15.86
C GLN A 410 -35.69 1.28 14.92
N THR A 411 -35.77 2.60 15.11
CA THR A 411 -34.89 3.59 14.46
C THR A 411 -34.31 4.49 15.54
N TRP A 412 -32.98 4.56 15.62
CA TRP A 412 -32.23 5.43 16.50
C TRP A 412 -31.57 6.54 15.69
N ARG A 413 -31.56 7.77 16.22
CA ARG A 413 -30.86 8.89 15.58
C ARG A 413 -29.51 9.09 16.24
N ALA A 414 -28.45 9.08 15.43
CA ALA A 414 -27.09 9.27 15.89
C ALA A 414 -26.74 10.76 16.15
N GLU A 415 -27.71 11.68 16.02
CA GLU A 415 -27.59 13.14 16.17
C GLU A 415 -26.40 13.73 15.38
N SER A 416 -26.66 13.98 14.09
CA SER A 416 -25.93 14.83 13.13
C SER A 416 -24.48 14.47 12.80
N GLN A 417 -24.22 13.26 12.28
CA GLN A 417 -23.06 12.93 11.46
C GLN A 417 -23.16 11.46 11.04
N GLY A 418 -23.12 11.20 9.72
CA GLY A 418 -23.46 9.91 9.13
C GLY A 418 -22.69 8.74 9.74
N VAL A 419 -23.39 7.62 9.93
CA VAL A 419 -22.81 6.41 10.51
C VAL A 419 -22.01 5.70 9.43
N TRP A 420 -20.69 5.66 9.61
CA TRP A 420 -19.79 5.08 8.61
C TRP A 420 -19.46 3.61 8.88
N ALA A 421 -19.28 3.25 10.15
CA ALA A 421 -18.96 1.89 10.56
C ALA A 421 -19.85 1.47 11.72
N ILE A 422 -20.23 0.19 11.75
CA ILE A 422 -21.03 -0.42 12.80
C ILE A 422 -20.40 -1.75 13.18
N VAL A 423 -20.33 -2.07 14.47
CA VAL A 423 -19.88 -3.37 14.95
C VAL A 423 -20.59 -3.73 16.24
N LEU A 424 -20.95 -5.00 16.36
CA LEU A 424 -21.59 -5.57 17.54
C LEU A 424 -20.53 -6.11 18.51
N SER A 425 -20.75 -5.92 19.81
CA SER A 425 -19.96 -6.62 20.83
C SER A 425 -20.21 -8.14 20.79
N PRO A 426 -19.23 -8.97 21.17
CA PRO A 426 -19.40 -10.44 21.14
C PRO A 426 -20.55 -10.95 22.02
N ASP A 427 -20.94 -10.22 23.05
CA ASP A 427 -22.10 -10.52 23.92
C ASP A 427 -23.46 -10.16 23.30
N GLY A 428 -23.47 -9.41 22.19
CA GLY A 428 -24.68 -9.00 21.48
C GLY A 428 -25.48 -7.87 22.13
N HIS A 429 -25.00 -7.29 23.24
CA HIS A 429 -25.74 -6.27 23.99
C HIS A 429 -25.36 -4.83 23.60
N THR A 430 -24.11 -4.60 23.22
CA THR A 430 -23.57 -3.27 22.93
C THR A 430 -23.27 -3.11 21.44
N LEU A 431 -23.74 -2.00 20.87
CA LEU A 431 -23.40 -1.60 19.51
C LEU A 431 -22.37 -0.47 19.54
N ALA A 432 -21.29 -0.58 18.77
CA ALA A 432 -20.38 0.53 18.52
C ALA A 432 -20.56 1.09 17.10
N THR A 433 -20.57 2.41 16.99
CA THR A 433 -20.69 3.14 15.72
C THR A 433 -19.58 4.16 15.55
N GLY A 434 -19.02 4.26 14.34
CA GLY A 434 -18.01 5.24 13.98
C GLY A 434 -18.59 6.31 13.06
N GLY A 435 -18.33 7.58 13.36
CA GLY A 435 -18.89 8.73 12.64
C GLY A 435 -17.87 9.50 11.80
N THR A 436 -18.39 10.39 10.95
CA THR A 436 -17.59 11.38 10.20
C THR A 436 -17.01 12.49 11.09
N ASP A 437 -17.50 12.66 12.33
CA ASP A 437 -17.00 13.63 13.31
C ASP A 437 -15.75 13.18 14.09
N ALA A 438 -15.09 12.12 13.64
CA ALA A 438 -13.97 11.50 14.34
C ALA A 438 -14.31 10.92 15.73
N SER A 439 -15.60 10.74 16.03
CA SER A 439 -16.05 10.11 17.27
C SER A 439 -16.52 8.67 17.07
N LEU A 440 -16.46 7.90 18.16
CA LEU A 440 -17.16 6.64 18.26
C LEU A 440 -18.27 6.78 19.30
N LYS A 441 -19.40 6.12 19.07
CA LYS A 441 -20.52 6.06 20.03
C LYS A 441 -20.82 4.60 20.36
N GLN A 442 -21.16 4.33 21.62
CA GLN A 442 -21.67 3.03 22.05
C GLN A 442 -23.15 3.16 22.44
N TRP A 443 -23.92 2.14 22.09
CA TRP A 443 -25.37 2.08 22.28
C TRP A 443 -25.76 0.76 22.92
N ASP A 444 -26.77 0.80 23.78
CA ASP A 444 -27.43 -0.41 24.26
C ASP A 444 -28.52 -0.82 23.26
N ILE A 445 -28.48 -2.08 22.81
CA ILE A 445 -29.37 -2.54 21.74
C ILE A 445 -30.78 -2.83 22.22
N ALA A 446 -30.93 -3.30 23.46
CA ALA A 446 -32.23 -3.66 24.01
C ALA A 446 -33.10 -2.42 24.25
N THR A 447 -32.47 -1.34 24.71
CA THR A 447 -33.12 -0.07 25.06
C THR A 447 -33.01 0.98 23.96
N GLY A 448 -32.05 0.85 23.04
CA GLY A 448 -31.72 1.88 22.05
C GLY A 448 -31.07 3.13 22.64
N GLN A 449 -30.66 3.09 23.91
CA GLN A 449 -30.10 4.25 24.59
C GLN A 449 -28.62 4.45 24.24
N TRP A 450 -28.26 5.73 24.08
CA TRP A 450 -26.88 6.17 23.95
C TRP A 450 -26.14 5.98 25.28
N LEU A 451 -25.09 5.16 25.28
CA LEU A 451 -24.31 4.86 26.48
C LEU A 451 -23.18 5.86 26.69
N ARG A 452 -22.35 6.09 25.66
CA ARG A 452 -21.18 6.99 25.74
C ARG A 452 -20.64 7.38 24.36
N THR A 453 -19.81 8.43 24.36
CA THR A 453 -19.03 8.88 23.20
C THR A 453 -17.54 8.83 23.50
N LEU A 454 -16.78 8.14 22.64
CA LEU A 454 -15.33 8.02 22.70
C LEU A 454 -14.73 9.04 21.72
N ARG A 455 -13.99 10.02 22.26
CA ARG A 455 -13.33 11.06 21.46
C ARG A 455 -11.82 10.88 21.54
N GLY A 456 -11.15 11.00 20.40
CA GLY A 456 -9.69 10.98 20.35
C GLY A 456 -9.09 10.98 18.96
N HIS A 457 -9.79 10.44 17.95
CA HIS A 457 -9.38 10.61 16.56
C HIS A 457 -9.54 12.05 16.09
N THR A 458 -8.75 12.45 15.09
CA THR A 458 -8.81 13.78 14.47
C THR A 458 -9.40 13.75 13.05
N GLY A 459 -9.74 12.56 12.54
CA GLY A 459 -10.38 12.35 11.24
C GLY A 459 -11.47 11.28 11.29
N CYS A 460 -12.22 11.12 10.20
CA CYS A 460 -13.37 10.21 10.14
C CYS A 460 -12.99 8.78 10.58
N VAL A 461 -13.86 8.13 11.36
CA VAL A 461 -13.66 6.73 11.75
C VAL A 461 -14.21 5.85 10.63
N ARG A 462 -13.32 5.16 9.92
CA ARG A 462 -13.65 4.38 8.71
C ARG A 462 -13.99 2.93 9.00
N SER A 463 -13.43 2.35 10.07
CA SER A 463 -13.66 0.95 10.43
C SER A 463 -13.63 0.74 11.94
N LEU A 464 -14.43 -0.21 12.41
CA LEU A 464 -14.46 -0.65 13.79
C LEU A 464 -14.38 -2.18 13.88
N ALA A 465 -13.77 -2.69 14.95
CA ALA A 465 -13.77 -4.12 15.26
C ALA A 465 -13.72 -4.32 16.78
N TYR A 466 -14.47 -5.29 17.30
CA TYR A 466 -14.30 -5.76 18.67
C TYR A 466 -13.26 -6.89 18.72
N SER A 467 -12.50 -6.95 19.81
CA SER A 467 -11.75 -8.15 20.15
C SER A 467 -12.72 -9.30 20.47
N ALA A 468 -12.31 -10.54 20.22
CA ALA A 468 -13.17 -11.70 20.46
C ALA A 468 -13.59 -11.90 21.93
N ASP A 469 -12.85 -11.32 22.87
CA ASP A 469 -13.19 -11.31 24.30
C ASP A 469 -14.13 -10.15 24.70
N GLY A 470 -14.41 -9.20 23.79
CA GLY A 470 -15.31 -8.06 24.00
C GLY A 470 -14.73 -6.93 24.86
N PHE A 471 -13.53 -7.10 25.42
CA PHE A 471 -12.90 -6.10 26.31
C PHE A 471 -12.30 -4.93 25.54
N HIS A 472 -11.89 -5.13 24.29
CA HIS A 472 -11.25 -4.09 23.48
C HIS A 472 -12.09 -3.74 22.26
N LEU A 473 -12.34 -2.44 22.08
CA LEU A 473 -12.88 -1.89 20.84
C LEU A 473 -11.71 -1.27 20.07
N VAL A 474 -11.62 -1.55 18.76
CA VAL A 474 -10.54 -1.05 17.90
C VAL A 474 -11.13 -0.19 16.80
N SER A 475 -10.45 0.91 16.48
CA SER A 475 -10.88 1.84 15.43
C SER A 475 -9.77 2.27 14.49
N GLY A 476 -10.13 2.41 13.22
CA GLY A 476 -9.27 2.87 12.14
C GLY A 476 -9.82 4.18 11.58
N SER A 477 -8.94 5.14 11.37
CA SER A 477 -9.33 6.51 10.99
C SER A 477 -8.49 7.05 9.83
N GLU A 478 -9.02 8.09 9.21
CA GLU A 478 -8.30 8.92 8.23
C GLU A 478 -7.10 9.65 8.83
N ASP A 479 -7.01 9.75 10.16
CA ASP A 479 -5.86 10.31 10.87
C ASP A 479 -4.60 9.42 10.83
N GLN A 480 -4.64 8.32 10.07
CA GLN A 480 -3.53 7.37 9.85
C GLN A 480 -3.21 6.51 11.08
N THR A 481 -4.05 6.56 12.11
CA THR A 481 -3.85 5.80 13.35
C THR A 481 -4.87 4.68 13.50
N VAL A 482 -4.44 3.63 14.19
CA VAL A 482 -5.34 2.63 14.75
C VAL A 482 -5.38 2.82 16.25
N ARG A 483 -6.56 2.94 16.84
CA ARG A 483 -6.72 3.11 18.30
C ARG A 483 -7.37 1.91 18.93
N ILE A 484 -6.88 1.56 20.12
CA ILE A 484 -7.45 0.51 20.96
C ILE A 484 -8.07 1.19 22.17
N TRP A 485 -9.35 0.92 22.38
CA TRP A 485 -10.20 1.45 23.43
C TRP A 485 -10.58 0.32 24.38
N ASP A 486 -10.69 0.65 25.66
CA ASP A 486 -11.33 -0.23 26.63
C ASP A 486 -12.85 -0.14 26.46
N SER A 487 -13.49 -1.29 26.24
CA SER A 487 -14.93 -1.35 25.96
C SER A 487 -15.78 -0.89 27.15
N ALA A 488 -15.35 -1.23 28.37
CA ALA A 488 -16.12 -0.99 29.61
C ALA A 488 -15.97 0.44 30.15
N SER A 489 -14.79 1.05 30.05
CA SER A 489 -14.50 2.42 30.49
C SER A 489 -14.60 3.45 29.36
N GLY A 490 -14.38 3.04 28.11
CA GLY A 490 -14.28 3.96 26.98
C GLY A 490 -12.95 4.73 26.92
N SER A 491 -11.97 4.37 27.75
CA SER A 491 -10.65 5.01 27.72
C SER A 491 -9.83 4.54 26.51
N CYS A 492 -9.08 5.46 25.89
CA CYS A 492 -8.11 5.10 24.85
C CYS A 492 -6.91 4.43 25.51
N LEU A 493 -6.76 3.12 25.34
CA LEU A 493 -5.65 2.34 25.90
C LEU A 493 -4.36 2.58 25.12
N ARG A 494 -4.43 2.60 23.79
CA ARG A 494 -3.26 2.74 22.92
C ARG A 494 -3.58 3.43 21.60
N VAL A 495 -2.58 4.11 21.05
CA VAL A 495 -2.56 4.63 19.68
C VAL A 495 -1.42 3.93 18.93
N LEU A 496 -1.77 3.20 17.87
CA LEU A 496 -0.83 2.49 17.03
C LEU A 496 -0.45 3.38 15.85
N HIS A 497 0.83 3.74 15.79
CA HIS A 497 1.42 4.51 14.70
C HIS A 497 2.17 3.59 13.75
N GLY A 498 2.08 3.83 12.44
CA GLY A 498 2.86 3.09 11.45
C GLY A 498 2.30 3.13 10.03
N HIS A 499 1.01 3.42 9.86
CA HIS A 499 0.44 3.69 8.54
C HIS A 499 0.80 5.11 8.08
N ARG A 500 0.99 5.28 6.77
CA ARG A 500 1.33 6.58 6.14
C ARG A 500 0.13 7.27 5.51
N SER A 501 -1.02 6.61 5.49
CA SER A 501 -2.28 7.09 4.92
C SER A 501 -3.47 6.60 5.74
N ALA A 502 -4.68 6.95 5.31
CA ALA A 502 -5.93 6.59 5.98
C ALA A 502 -6.06 5.07 6.16
N VAL A 503 -6.50 4.65 7.35
CA VAL A 503 -6.81 3.24 7.65
C VAL A 503 -8.27 3.00 7.28
N TRP A 504 -8.52 2.21 6.24
CA TRP A 504 -9.87 1.98 5.71
C TRP A 504 -10.60 0.82 6.36
N SER A 505 -9.87 -0.24 6.70
CA SER A 505 -10.48 -1.46 7.20
C SER A 505 -9.62 -2.09 8.29
N ILE A 506 -10.32 -2.66 9.27
CA ILE A 506 -9.74 -3.34 10.41
C ILE A 506 -10.49 -4.64 10.64
N ALA A 507 -9.76 -5.69 11.01
CA ALA A 507 -10.32 -6.95 11.47
C ALA A 507 -9.63 -7.46 12.72
N CYS A 508 -10.41 -8.09 13.60
CA CYS A 508 -9.95 -8.79 14.80
C CYS A 508 -10.40 -10.26 14.71
N SER A 509 -9.66 -11.16 15.35
CA SER A 509 -9.99 -12.60 15.33
C SER A 509 -9.76 -13.24 16.70
N ARG A 510 -8.50 -13.27 17.16
CA ARG A 510 -8.13 -13.71 18.51
C ARG A 510 -8.10 -12.52 19.46
N PRO A 511 -8.13 -12.72 20.79
CA PRO A 511 -7.97 -11.62 21.76
C PRO A 511 -6.66 -10.84 21.60
N HIS A 512 -5.71 -11.33 20.79
CA HIS A 512 -4.37 -10.76 20.66
C HIS A 512 -3.97 -10.38 19.24
N LEU A 513 -4.76 -10.70 18.20
CA LEU A 513 -4.38 -10.41 16.81
C LEU A 513 -5.33 -9.41 16.17
N LEU A 514 -4.74 -8.38 15.56
CA LEU A 514 -5.42 -7.29 14.86
C LEU A 514 -4.78 -7.12 13.48
N ALA A 515 -5.60 -6.96 12.44
CA ALA A 515 -5.15 -6.60 11.10
C ALA A 515 -5.70 -5.22 10.74
N SER A 516 -4.88 -4.38 10.10
CA SER A 516 -5.30 -3.09 9.55
C SER A 516 -4.83 -2.92 8.11
N GLY A 517 -5.74 -2.46 7.25
CA GLY A 517 -5.49 -2.15 5.85
C GLY A 517 -5.59 -0.65 5.59
N SER A 518 -4.69 -0.12 4.76
CA SER A 518 -4.60 1.30 4.46
C SER A 518 -4.30 1.57 2.99
N VAL A 519 -4.56 2.82 2.59
CA VAL A 519 -4.19 3.39 1.27
C VAL A 519 -2.69 3.52 1.09
N ASP A 520 -1.89 3.24 2.11
CA ASP A 520 -0.43 3.16 1.95
C ASP A 520 0.03 1.84 1.31
N GLN A 521 -0.90 1.08 0.72
CA GLN A 521 -0.68 -0.24 0.10
C GLN A 521 -0.12 -1.26 1.10
N ARG A 522 -0.42 -1.10 2.39
CA ARG A 522 0.04 -2.01 3.44
C ARG A 522 -1.11 -2.63 4.22
N VAL A 523 -0.94 -3.91 4.50
CA VAL A 523 -1.66 -4.60 5.57
C VAL A 523 -0.68 -4.82 6.72
N ARG A 524 -1.03 -4.31 7.91
CA ARG A 524 -0.23 -4.52 9.12
C ARG A 524 -0.94 -5.47 10.06
N LEU A 525 -0.19 -6.41 10.62
CA LEU A 525 -0.64 -7.25 11.72
C LEU A 525 -0.07 -6.73 13.03
N TRP A 526 -0.92 -6.62 14.04
CA TRP A 526 -0.60 -6.06 15.34
C TRP A 526 -0.94 -7.04 16.44
N ASN A 527 -0.17 -6.98 17.52
CA ASN A 527 -0.54 -7.60 18.77
C ASN A 527 -1.43 -6.63 19.56
N LEU A 528 -2.69 -6.99 19.82
CA LEU A 528 -3.64 -6.15 20.58
C LEU A 528 -3.14 -5.82 22.00
N ARG A 529 -2.50 -6.78 22.67
CA ARG A 529 -2.05 -6.62 24.05
C ARG A 529 -0.83 -5.70 24.14
N THR A 530 0.15 -5.87 23.27
CA THR A 530 1.40 -5.07 23.34
C THR A 530 1.39 -3.82 22.47
N GLY A 531 0.52 -3.76 21.46
CA GLY A 531 0.52 -2.72 20.42
C GLY A 531 1.66 -2.85 19.41
N GLN A 532 2.44 -3.93 19.46
CA GLN A 532 3.57 -4.12 18.54
C GLN A 532 3.10 -4.61 17.17
N CYS A 533 3.70 -4.06 16.11
CA CYS A 533 3.53 -4.56 14.75
C CYS A 533 4.27 -5.91 14.61
N LEU A 534 3.52 -6.98 14.34
CA LEU A 534 4.02 -8.34 14.16
C LEU A 534 4.58 -8.55 12.74
N SER A 535 3.86 -8.06 11.73
CA SER A 535 4.26 -8.14 10.33
C SER A 535 3.64 -7.02 9.50
N THR A 536 4.22 -6.74 8.34
CA THR A 536 3.71 -5.76 7.37
C THR A 536 3.82 -6.35 5.99
N LEU A 537 2.68 -6.54 5.34
CA LEU A 537 2.56 -6.89 3.93
C LEU A 537 2.50 -5.57 3.15
N GLN A 538 3.33 -5.39 2.13
CA GLN A 538 3.41 -4.15 1.36
C GLN A 538 3.35 -4.45 -0.13
N GLY A 539 2.49 -3.69 -0.80
CA GLY A 539 2.30 -3.63 -2.24
C GLY A 539 3.19 -2.65 -2.99
N TYR A 540 3.09 -2.68 -4.31
CA TYR A 540 3.65 -1.68 -5.22
C TYR A 540 2.67 -1.36 -6.34
N LEU A 541 2.28 -0.09 -6.44
CA LEU A 541 1.59 0.48 -7.59
C LEU A 541 2.08 1.89 -7.93
N ASP A 542 2.36 2.10 -9.21
CA ASP A 542 2.76 3.38 -9.83
C ASP A 542 1.70 3.82 -10.85
N ALA A 543 0.43 3.90 -10.43
CA ALA A 543 -0.67 4.32 -11.30
C ALA A 543 -0.52 5.79 -11.70
N VAL A 544 -0.75 6.10 -12.97
CA VAL A 544 -0.57 7.46 -13.51
C VAL A 544 -1.89 8.21 -13.47
N TRP A 545 -1.97 9.22 -12.59
CA TRP A 545 -3.19 10.00 -12.35
C TRP A 545 -3.24 11.28 -13.16
N ALA A 546 -2.08 11.88 -13.40
CA ALA A 546 -2.00 13.19 -14.03
C ALA A 546 -0.95 13.19 -15.12
N ILE A 547 -1.26 13.79 -16.25
CA ILE A 547 -0.32 14.01 -17.34
C ILE A 547 -0.35 15.47 -17.78
N ALA A 548 0.83 16.01 -18.08
CA ALA A 548 0.97 17.25 -18.83
C ALA A 548 2.06 17.11 -19.90
N LEU A 549 1.85 17.78 -21.02
CA LEU A 549 2.82 17.92 -22.11
C LEU A 549 3.18 19.39 -22.27
N THR A 550 4.44 19.70 -22.57
CA THR A 550 4.86 21.06 -22.92
C THR A 550 4.27 21.49 -24.27
N GLN A 551 3.92 22.76 -24.39
CA GLN A 551 3.32 23.34 -25.61
C GLN A 551 4.33 24.15 -26.44
N THR A 552 5.64 23.96 -26.23
CA THR A 552 6.68 24.75 -26.90
C THR A 552 6.69 24.47 -28.41
N LYS A 553 6.43 25.52 -29.22
CA LYS A 553 6.87 25.52 -30.62
C LYS A 553 8.39 25.49 -30.62
N LEU A 554 9.01 24.63 -31.43
CA LEU A 554 10.45 24.68 -31.67
C LEU A 554 10.79 26.06 -32.27
N ASP A 555 11.30 26.98 -31.45
CA ASP A 555 11.93 28.19 -31.95
C ASP A 555 13.29 27.78 -32.54
N GLN A 556 13.36 27.68 -33.87
CA GLN A 556 14.57 27.33 -34.62
C GLN A 556 15.72 28.37 -34.45
N THR A 557 15.48 29.47 -33.73
CA THR A 557 16.42 30.59 -33.54
C THR A 557 17.18 30.56 -32.20
N LYS A 558 16.82 29.67 -31.25
CA LYS A 558 17.60 29.44 -30.03
C LYS A 558 18.56 28.26 -30.24
N LEU A 559 19.83 28.45 -29.83
CA LEU A 559 20.93 27.51 -30.07
C LEU A 559 20.76 26.14 -29.36
N ASP A 560 19.80 26.01 -28.43
CA ASP A 560 19.36 24.76 -27.82
C ASP A 560 17.82 24.68 -27.89
N PRO A 561 17.22 23.80 -28.72
CA PRO A 561 15.78 23.58 -28.70
C PRO A 561 15.40 22.94 -27.36
N ALA A 562 14.47 23.55 -26.63
CA ALA A 562 13.95 22.98 -25.40
C ALA A 562 13.33 21.61 -25.72
N VAL A 563 13.91 20.54 -25.15
CA VAL A 563 13.41 19.17 -25.30
C VAL A 563 11.95 19.16 -24.86
N PRO A 564 11.00 18.71 -25.69
CA PRO A 564 9.61 18.65 -25.29
C PRO A 564 9.45 17.65 -24.13
N LEU A 565 8.87 18.11 -23.03
CA LEU A 565 8.75 17.34 -21.80
C LEU A 565 7.32 16.82 -21.62
N LEU A 566 7.25 15.59 -21.14
CA LEU A 566 6.04 14.99 -20.61
C LEU A 566 6.23 14.83 -19.10
N ALA A 567 5.27 15.29 -18.31
CA ALA A 567 5.23 15.09 -16.87
C ALA A 567 4.10 14.11 -16.53
N SER A 568 4.39 13.18 -15.62
CA SER A 568 3.39 12.24 -15.10
C SER A 568 3.38 12.25 -13.57
N GLY A 569 2.24 12.55 -12.97
CA GLY A 569 1.99 12.42 -11.53
C GLY A 569 1.41 11.06 -11.16
N SER A 570 1.88 10.49 -10.05
CA SER A 570 1.57 9.10 -9.67
C SER A 570 1.07 8.91 -8.23
N THR A 571 0.47 7.75 -7.97
CA THR A 571 0.19 7.20 -6.63
C THR A 571 1.44 7.01 -5.77
N ASN A 572 2.62 6.83 -6.36
CA ASN A 572 3.87 6.65 -5.59
C ASN A 572 4.43 7.98 -5.01
N HIS A 573 3.64 9.05 -5.05
CA HIS A 573 3.97 10.39 -4.52
C HIS A 573 5.05 11.13 -5.33
N THR A 574 5.46 10.58 -6.47
CA THR A 574 6.47 11.17 -7.33
C THR A 574 5.88 11.72 -8.61
N ILE A 575 6.66 12.60 -9.23
CA ILE A 575 6.40 13.07 -10.60
C ILE A 575 7.57 12.61 -11.45
N LYS A 576 7.29 11.97 -12.58
CA LYS A 576 8.33 11.59 -13.54
C LYS A 576 8.30 12.53 -14.73
N LEU A 577 9.48 12.94 -15.17
CA LEU A 577 9.69 13.70 -16.39
C LEU A 577 10.28 12.80 -17.46
N TRP A 578 9.72 12.91 -18.66
CA TRP A 578 10.04 12.10 -19.83
C TRP A 578 10.35 13.03 -21.00
N ASN A 579 11.21 12.56 -21.90
CA ASN A 579 11.34 13.15 -23.21
C ASN A 579 10.12 12.71 -24.03
N ALA A 580 9.27 13.67 -24.43
CA ALA A 580 8.04 13.36 -25.16
C ALA A 580 8.31 12.84 -26.59
N HIS A 581 9.48 13.12 -27.16
CA HIS A 581 9.86 12.67 -28.51
C HIS A 581 10.41 11.24 -28.50
N THR A 582 11.38 10.97 -27.63
CA THR A 582 12.03 9.65 -27.57
C THR A 582 11.29 8.67 -26.66
N GLY A 583 10.53 9.17 -25.68
CA GLY A 583 9.94 8.38 -24.61
C GLY A 583 10.92 8.08 -23.47
N ASP A 584 12.14 8.62 -23.52
CA ASP A 584 13.16 8.33 -22.52
C ASP A 584 12.78 8.95 -21.18
N TYR A 585 12.97 8.17 -20.13
CA TYR A 585 12.89 8.66 -18.77
C TYR A 585 14.03 9.65 -18.51
N LEU A 586 13.71 10.86 -18.07
CA LEU A 586 14.69 11.90 -17.79
C LEU A 586 15.02 11.98 -16.30
N ARG A 587 13.99 12.09 -15.44
CA ARG A 587 14.17 12.25 -13.98
C ARG A 587 12.89 12.04 -13.19
N THR A 588 13.04 11.84 -11.88
CA THR A 588 11.96 11.79 -10.90
C THR A 588 12.06 12.99 -9.96
N LEU A 589 10.97 13.72 -9.80
CA LEU A 589 10.81 14.80 -8.81
C LEU A 589 10.17 14.20 -7.55
N GLN A 590 10.88 14.28 -6.44
CA GLN A 590 10.43 13.78 -5.14
C GLN A 590 10.20 14.94 -4.17
N GLY A 591 9.12 14.86 -3.39
CA GLY A 591 8.86 15.82 -2.32
C GLY A 591 7.40 15.83 -1.83
N HIS A 592 6.44 15.43 -2.66
CA HIS A 592 5.08 15.17 -2.18
C HIS A 592 5.06 13.95 -1.25
N THR A 593 4.18 13.97 -0.25
CA THR A 593 4.05 12.88 0.74
C THR A 593 2.87 11.96 0.48
N LYS A 594 2.01 12.33 -0.48
CA LYS A 594 0.84 11.55 -0.93
C LYS A 594 0.69 11.67 -2.45
N TRP A 595 -0.35 11.07 -3.03
CA TRP A 595 -0.55 10.99 -4.48
C TRP A 595 -0.56 12.35 -5.15
N VAL A 596 -0.04 12.40 -6.38
CA VAL A 596 -0.05 13.60 -7.21
C VAL A 596 -1.20 13.49 -8.20
N LEU A 597 -2.20 14.37 -8.05
CA LEU A 597 -3.48 14.30 -8.76
C LEU A 597 -3.55 15.21 -9.99
N SER A 598 -2.72 16.24 -10.04
CA SER A 598 -2.67 17.16 -11.18
C SER A 598 -1.25 17.67 -11.37
N VAL A 599 -0.86 17.81 -12.63
CA VAL A 599 0.38 18.47 -13.05
C VAL A 599 0.08 19.44 -14.18
N ALA A 600 0.78 20.58 -14.23
CA ALA A 600 0.65 21.56 -15.29
C ALA A 600 1.99 22.27 -15.52
N PHE A 601 2.42 22.37 -16.78
CA PHE A 601 3.57 23.19 -17.15
C PHE A 601 3.18 24.66 -17.27
N SER A 602 4.11 25.56 -16.96
CA SER A 602 4.08 26.94 -17.46
C SER A 602 4.22 26.93 -18.99
N ARG A 603 3.80 28.01 -19.65
CA ARG A 603 3.85 28.13 -21.12
C ARG A 603 5.27 28.01 -21.66
N ASP A 604 6.24 28.55 -20.94
CA ASP A 604 7.67 28.47 -21.27
C ASP A 604 8.30 27.09 -20.99
N GLY A 605 7.58 26.19 -20.29
CA GLY A 605 8.05 24.87 -19.90
C GLY A 605 9.15 24.87 -18.83
N SER A 606 9.51 26.02 -18.26
CA SER A 606 10.57 26.15 -17.25
C SER A 606 10.11 25.75 -15.85
N CYS A 607 8.81 25.88 -15.59
CA CYS A 607 8.18 25.57 -14.32
C CYS A 607 7.11 24.48 -14.48
N LEU A 608 7.02 23.60 -13.49
CA LEU A 608 5.93 22.63 -13.36
C LEU A 608 5.21 22.86 -12.05
N ALA A 609 3.89 23.01 -12.07
CA ALA A 609 3.04 22.99 -10.89
C ALA A 609 2.46 21.59 -10.67
N SER A 610 2.37 21.16 -9.42
CA SER A 610 1.71 19.90 -9.04
C SER A 610 0.80 20.05 -7.83
N GLY A 611 -0.39 19.45 -7.92
CA GLY A 611 -1.36 19.35 -6.82
C GLY A 611 -1.44 17.93 -6.26
N SER A 612 -1.55 17.79 -4.94
CA SER A 612 -1.50 16.51 -4.26
C SER A 612 -2.56 16.33 -3.17
N LEU A 613 -2.81 15.06 -2.83
CA LEU A 613 -3.52 14.64 -1.61
C LEU A 613 -2.86 15.11 -0.31
N ASP A 614 -1.61 15.59 -0.34
CA ASP A 614 -0.92 16.13 0.83
C ASP A 614 -1.33 17.58 1.18
N HIS A 615 -2.37 18.10 0.50
CA HIS A 615 -2.94 19.44 0.69
C HIS A 615 -2.04 20.58 0.19
N THR A 616 -0.92 20.26 -0.45
CA THR A 616 0.03 21.26 -0.96
C THR A 616 0.04 21.31 -2.47
N ILE A 617 0.44 22.47 -2.98
CA ILE A 617 0.86 22.65 -4.35
C ILE A 617 2.36 22.85 -4.35
N ARG A 618 3.08 22.24 -5.28
CA ARG A 618 4.52 22.43 -5.44
C ARG A 618 4.85 22.99 -6.80
N LEU A 619 5.79 23.92 -6.82
CA LEU A 619 6.38 24.48 -8.04
C LEU A 619 7.78 23.91 -8.20
N TRP A 620 8.07 23.37 -9.37
CA TRP A 620 9.30 22.65 -9.68
C TRP A 620 10.01 23.32 -10.83
N ASP A 621 11.33 23.42 -10.71
CA ASP A 621 12.21 23.75 -11.82
C ASP A 621 12.35 22.53 -12.74
N THR A 622 11.94 22.64 -14.01
CA THR A 622 11.97 21.49 -14.93
C THR A 622 13.39 21.11 -15.35
N GLY A 623 14.31 22.09 -15.42
CA GLY A 623 15.70 21.89 -15.81
C GLY A 623 16.57 21.28 -14.71
N ARG A 624 16.36 21.69 -13.45
CA ARG A 624 17.11 21.20 -12.27
C ARG A 624 16.38 20.08 -11.53
N GLY A 625 15.07 19.98 -11.66
CA GLY A 625 14.23 19.03 -10.92
C GLY A 625 14.06 19.38 -9.44
N ALA A 626 14.42 20.60 -9.03
CA ALA A 626 14.33 21.05 -7.65
C ALA A 626 12.94 21.63 -7.35
N CYS A 627 12.43 21.35 -6.15
CA CYS A 627 11.23 22.01 -5.64
C CYS A 627 11.59 23.47 -5.34
N GLN A 628 11.09 24.42 -6.14
CA GLN A 628 11.31 25.84 -5.92
C GLN A 628 10.44 26.36 -4.78
N ARG A 629 9.16 25.95 -4.73
CA ARG A 629 8.20 26.42 -3.72
C ARG A 629 7.19 25.36 -3.31
N VAL A 630 6.67 25.51 -2.10
CA VAL A 630 5.55 24.72 -1.55
C VAL A 630 4.45 25.68 -1.12
N LEU A 631 3.35 25.72 -1.85
CA LEU A 631 2.20 26.57 -1.56
C LEU A 631 1.28 25.83 -0.60
N ARG A 632 1.02 26.44 0.56
CA ARG A 632 0.17 25.89 1.62
C ARG A 632 -1.01 26.83 1.83
N GLY A 633 -2.22 26.29 1.85
CA GLY A 633 -3.41 27.07 2.17
C GLY A 633 -4.73 26.32 1.98
N HIS A 634 -4.79 25.35 1.06
CA HIS A 634 -5.92 24.43 1.01
C HIS A 634 -6.00 23.58 2.29
N SER A 635 -7.22 23.37 2.79
CA SER A 635 -7.46 22.56 3.99
C SER A 635 -7.72 21.09 3.67
N ASN A 636 -7.82 20.75 2.39
CA ASN A 636 -8.04 19.39 1.90
C ASN A 636 -7.30 19.17 0.57
N TRP A 637 -7.51 18.03 -0.08
CA TRP A 637 -6.76 17.58 -1.27
C TRP A 637 -6.83 18.57 -2.43
N VAL A 638 -5.70 18.79 -3.10
CA VAL A 638 -5.65 19.63 -4.30
C VAL A 638 -5.84 18.74 -5.52
N LEU A 639 -6.95 18.96 -6.24
CA LEU A 639 -7.46 18.06 -7.28
C LEU A 639 -7.04 18.53 -8.68
N SER A 640 -6.90 19.83 -8.92
CA SER A 640 -6.47 20.38 -10.21
C SER A 640 -5.64 21.65 -10.01
N VAL A 641 -4.63 21.83 -10.85
CA VAL A 641 -3.80 23.05 -10.92
C VAL A 641 -3.61 23.47 -12.37
N LYS A 642 -3.71 24.77 -12.66
CA LYS A 642 -3.48 25.34 -14.00
C LYS A 642 -2.84 26.72 -13.92
N PHE A 643 -1.84 26.96 -14.76
CA PHE A 643 -1.31 28.30 -14.98
C PHE A 643 -2.27 29.12 -15.85
N SER A 644 -2.25 30.43 -15.60
CA SER A 644 -2.83 31.43 -16.50
C SER A 644 -2.02 31.53 -17.80
N PRO A 645 -2.61 32.05 -18.90
CA PRO A 645 -1.94 32.15 -20.20
C PRO A 645 -0.67 33.01 -20.21
N ASP A 646 -0.51 33.88 -19.22
CA ASP A 646 0.64 34.78 -19.01
C ASP A 646 1.65 34.27 -17.95
N ASP A 647 1.43 33.07 -17.40
CA ASP A 647 2.21 32.42 -16.34
C ASP A 647 2.31 33.22 -15.02
N ARG A 648 1.59 34.34 -14.87
CA ARG A 648 1.68 35.19 -13.66
C ARG A 648 0.88 34.64 -12.49
N THR A 649 -0.23 34.00 -12.78
CA THR A 649 -1.12 33.43 -11.76
C THR A 649 -1.29 31.93 -11.95
N LEU A 650 -1.47 31.22 -10.85
CA LEU A 650 -1.79 29.80 -10.81
C LEU A 650 -3.14 29.63 -10.13
N ALA A 651 -4.07 28.92 -10.77
CA ALA A 651 -5.33 28.54 -10.16
C ALA A 651 -5.26 27.10 -9.65
N SER A 652 -5.86 26.85 -8.48
CA SER A 652 -6.02 25.52 -7.92
C SER A 652 -7.45 25.24 -7.49
N ALA A 653 -7.92 24.03 -7.75
CA ALA A 653 -9.20 23.51 -7.29
C ALA A 653 -8.98 22.41 -6.25
N SER A 654 -9.83 22.38 -5.23
CA SER A 654 -9.65 21.52 -4.07
C SER A 654 -10.93 20.83 -3.62
N PHE A 655 -10.72 19.74 -2.92
CA PHE A 655 -11.72 18.99 -2.18
C PHE A 655 -12.35 19.83 -1.05
N ASP A 656 -11.69 20.90 -0.60
CA ASP A 656 -12.22 21.84 0.38
C ASP A 656 -13.33 22.78 -0.14
N GLN A 657 -13.85 22.52 -1.36
CA GLN A 657 -14.92 23.27 -2.02
C GLN A 657 -14.52 24.67 -2.48
N THR A 658 -13.23 25.02 -2.41
CA THR A 658 -12.71 26.33 -2.83
C THR A 658 -11.84 26.23 -4.07
N LEU A 659 -11.79 27.32 -4.83
CA LEU A 659 -10.67 27.59 -5.72
C LEU A 659 -9.76 28.64 -5.08
N ARG A 660 -8.46 28.54 -5.33
CA ARG A 660 -7.49 29.54 -4.90
C ARG A 660 -6.67 30.01 -6.09
N LEU A 661 -6.39 31.31 -6.10
CA LEU A 661 -5.48 31.94 -7.03
C LEU A 661 -4.18 32.24 -6.29
N TRP A 662 -3.07 31.92 -6.92
CA TRP A 662 -1.73 32.09 -6.39
C TRP A 662 -0.91 32.93 -7.33
N ASP A 663 -0.02 33.73 -6.77
CA ASP A 663 1.01 34.39 -7.55
C ASP A 663 2.05 33.34 -7.98
N GLY A 664 2.30 33.24 -9.28
CA GLY A 664 3.23 32.26 -9.87
C GLY A 664 4.69 32.52 -9.49
N GLN A 665 5.05 33.76 -9.12
CA GLN A 665 6.41 34.16 -8.81
C GLN A 665 6.70 34.13 -7.30
N THR A 666 5.78 34.62 -6.47
CA THR A 666 5.91 34.69 -5.00
C THR A 666 5.31 33.48 -4.29
N GLY A 667 4.32 32.82 -4.90
CA GLY A 667 3.57 31.73 -4.28
C GLY A 667 2.57 32.18 -3.21
N GLU A 668 2.29 33.48 -3.12
CA GLU A 668 1.28 34.01 -2.20
C GLU A 668 -0.13 33.74 -2.71
N CYS A 669 -1.09 33.57 -1.81
CA CYS A 669 -2.49 33.39 -2.16
C CYS A 669 -3.11 34.75 -2.48
N LEU A 670 -3.42 35.00 -3.76
CA LEU A 670 -4.02 36.24 -4.25
C LEU A 670 -5.52 36.33 -3.93
N GLY A 671 -6.23 35.21 -3.97
CA GLY A 671 -7.68 35.18 -3.75
C GLY A 671 -8.25 33.80 -3.50
N ILE A 672 -9.42 33.74 -2.85
CA ILE A 672 -10.16 32.49 -2.59
C ILE A 672 -11.56 32.64 -3.17
N LEU A 673 -11.89 31.81 -4.17
CA LEU A 673 -13.20 31.78 -4.81
C LEU A 673 -14.08 30.75 -4.09
N ARG A 674 -15.20 31.23 -3.56
CA ARG A 674 -16.18 30.41 -2.82
C ARG A 674 -17.52 30.45 -3.52
N GLY A 675 -18.13 29.29 -3.71
CA GLY A 675 -19.50 29.22 -4.23
C GLY A 675 -19.97 27.83 -4.62
N HIS A 676 -19.06 26.91 -4.95
CA HIS A 676 -19.41 25.50 -5.14
C HIS A 676 -19.97 24.90 -3.84
N LYS A 677 -20.99 24.05 -3.99
CA LYS A 677 -21.64 23.35 -2.86
C LYS A 677 -21.06 21.96 -2.59
N GLY A 678 -20.05 21.57 -3.37
CA GLY A 678 -19.36 20.30 -3.29
C GLY A 678 -17.89 20.46 -3.68
N ARG A 679 -17.17 19.34 -3.73
CA ARG A 679 -15.74 19.31 -4.08
C ARG A 679 -15.52 19.88 -5.47
N VAL A 680 -14.43 20.63 -5.67
CA VAL A 680 -14.09 21.18 -7.00
C VAL A 680 -13.02 20.30 -7.64
N TRP A 681 -13.39 19.60 -8.71
CA TRP A 681 -12.52 18.61 -9.35
C TRP A 681 -11.56 19.22 -10.36
N SER A 682 -11.98 20.25 -11.08
CA SER A 682 -11.20 20.79 -12.19
C SER A 682 -11.32 22.30 -12.29
N VAL A 683 -10.26 22.91 -12.81
CA VAL A 683 -10.15 24.34 -13.09
C VAL A 683 -9.44 24.56 -14.43
N ALA A 684 -9.85 25.57 -15.19
CA ALA A 684 -9.23 25.96 -16.45
C ALA A 684 -9.36 27.46 -16.70
N TYR A 685 -8.31 28.09 -17.25
CA TYR A 685 -8.36 29.45 -17.77
C TYR A 685 -8.83 29.47 -19.22
N SER A 686 -9.53 30.53 -19.61
CA SER A 686 -9.74 30.90 -21.00
C SER A 686 -8.42 31.31 -21.66
N ALA A 687 -8.36 31.30 -23.00
CA ALA A 687 -7.13 31.56 -23.74
C ALA A 687 -6.61 33.00 -23.58
N ASP A 688 -7.51 33.95 -23.33
CA ASP A 688 -7.23 35.35 -22.98
C ASP A 688 -6.88 35.56 -21.50
N GLY A 689 -7.30 34.64 -20.62
CA GLY A 689 -7.08 34.70 -19.18
C GLY A 689 -8.16 35.45 -18.41
N ASP A 690 -9.14 36.04 -19.10
CA ASP A 690 -10.19 36.88 -18.50
C ASP A 690 -11.27 36.08 -17.75
N VAL A 691 -11.38 34.78 -18.04
CA VAL A 691 -12.40 33.89 -17.45
C VAL A 691 -11.75 32.63 -16.90
N LEU A 692 -12.12 32.28 -15.67
CA LEU A 692 -11.79 31.01 -15.05
C LEU A 692 -13.02 30.10 -15.03
N ALA A 693 -12.90 28.87 -15.51
CA ALA A 693 -13.94 27.85 -15.37
C ALA A 693 -13.58 26.87 -14.25
N SER A 694 -14.57 26.45 -13.49
CA SER A 694 -14.45 25.40 -12.48
C SER A 694 -15.58 24.39 -12.57
N ALA A 695 -15.27 23.13 -12.29
CA ALA A 695 -16.23 22.04 -12.32
C ALA A 695 -16.18 21.24 -11.02
N GLY A 696 -17.35 20.81 -10.53
CA GLY A 696 -17.44 20.21 -9.21
C GLY A 696 -18.46 19.07 -9.06
N GLU A 697 -18.45 18.51 -7.86
CA GLU A 697 -19.38 17.48 -7.38
C GLU A 697 -20.82 18.01 -7.22
N ASP A 698 -21.03 19.33 -7.27
CA ASP A 698 -22.36 19.93 -7.24
C ASP A 698 -23.09 19.91 -8.61
N HIS A 699 -22.53 19.18 -9.57
CA HIS A 699 -23.05 18.98 -10.94
C HIS A 699 -23.09 20.29 -11.76
N THR A 700 -22.32 21.31 -11.34
CA THR A 700 -22.26 22.60 -12.04
C THR A 700 -20.88 22.90 -12.57
N VAL A 701 -20.85 23.57 -13.72
CA VAL A 701 -19.66 24.33 -14.17
C VAL A 701 -19.90 25.79 -13.83
N ARG A 702 -18.90 26.47 -13.28
CA ARG A 702 -18.99 27.89 -12.94
C ARG A 702 -17.92 28.68 -13.66
N LEU A 703 -18.30 29.87 -14.14
CA LEU A 703 -17.40 30.82 -14.77
C LEU A 703 -17.16 31.97 -13.79
N TRP A 704 -15.92 32.37 -13.64
CA TRP A 704 -15.47 33.39 -12.68
C TRP A 704 -14.64 34.43 -13.38
N HIS A 705 -14.72 35.67 -12.89
CA HIS A 705 -13.71 36.67 -13.18
C HIS A 705 -12.53 36.47 -12.22
N PRO A 706 -11.30 36.20 -12.70
CA PRO A 706 -10.18 35.82 -11.85
C PRO A 706 -9.76 36.96 -10.91
N ASP A 707 -9.71 38.21 -11.38
CA ASP A 707 -9.24 39.33 -10.54
C ASP A 707 -10.23 39.75 -9.45
N THR A 708 -11.52 39.83 -9.76
CA THR A 708 -12.57 40.24 -8.80
C THR A 708 -13.07 39.07 -7.95
N GLY A 709 -12.92 37.84 -8.46
CA GLY A 709 -13.47 36.64 -7.87
C GLY A 709 -14.98 36.47 -7.99
N GLU A 710 -15.64 37.30 -8.81
CA GLU A 710 -17.07 37.24 -9.03
C GLU A 710 -17.47 36.02 -9.87
N CYS A 711 -18.55 35.35 -9.48
CA CYS A 711 -19.15 34.26 -10.25
C CYS A 711 -19.99 34.86 -11.38
N LEU A 712 -19.49 34.79 -12.62
CA LEU A 712 -20.14 35.33 -13.81
C LEU A 712 -21.35 34.48 -14.22
N GLN A 713 -21.19 33.15 -14.28
CA GLN A 713 -22.25 32.24 -14.74
C GLN A 713 -22.18 30.88 -14.04
N ILE A 714 -23.33 30.20 -14.00
CA ILE A 714 -23.46 28.82 -13.49
C ILE A 714 -24.15 27.97 -14.57
N LEU A 715 -23.39 27.06 -15.17
CA LEU A 715 -23.86 26.15 -16.22
C LEU A 715 -24.40 24.87 -15.57
N ARG A 716 -25.66 24.54 -15.89
CA ARG A 716 -26.37 23.37 -15.37
C ARG A 716 -26.76 22.46 -16.52
N GLY A 717 -26.54 21.16 -16.37
CA GLY A 717 -26.97 20.17 -17.36
C GLY A 717 -26.44 18.76 -17.12
N HIS A 718 -25.25 18.62 -16.52
CA HIS A 718 -24.77 17.31 -16.08
C HIS A 718 -25.66 16.75 -14.97
N THR A 719 -25.90 15.44 -15.00
CA THR A 719 -26.73 14.74 -14.00
C THR A 719 -25.89 14.10 -12.88
N GLY A 720 -24.57 14.07 -13.06
CA GLY A 720 -23.60 13.58 -12.08
C GLY A 720 -22.43 14.54 -11.86
N ARG A 721 -21.45 14.08 -11.09
CA ARG A 721 -20.22 14.82 -10.79
C ARG A 721 -19.47 15.18 -12.06
N ILE A 722 -18.91 16.39 -12.12
CA ILE A 722 -18.11 16.83 -13.27
C ILE A 722 -16.64 16.69 -12.91
N TRP A 723 -15.91 15.87 -13.66
CA TRP A 723 -14.52 15.50 -13.39
C TRP A 723 -13.52 16.46 -14.04
N SER A 724 -13.84 16.98 -15.22
CA SER A 724 -12.90 17.79 -16.00
C SER A 724 -13.61 18.91 -16.76
N VAL A 725 -12.95 20.07 -16.84
CA VAL A 725 -13.39 21.23 -17.62
C VAL A 725 -12.21 21.85 -18.35
N LEU A 726 -12.41 22.29 -19.61
CA LEU A 726 -11.37 22.95 -20.39
C LEU A 726 -11.97 23.91 -21.43
N PHE A 727 -11.34 25.05 -21.65
CA PHE A 727 -11.65 25.95 -22.76
C PHE A 727 -10.99 25.49 -24.06
N SER A 728 -11.64 25.76 -25.18
CA SER A 728 -11.00 25.68 -26.49
C SER A 728 -9.98 26.82 -26.65
N PRO A 729 -8.80 26.55 -27.23
CA PRO A 729 -7.77 27.58 -27.43
C PRO A 729 -8.10 28.55 -28.56
N VAL A 730 -9.05 28.22 -29.44
CA VAL A 730 -9.36 28.98 -30.67
C VAL A 730 -10.80 29.46 -30.73
N ALA A 731 -11.75 28.66 -30.25
CA ALA A 731 -13.18 28.93 -30.36
C ALA A 731 -13.78 29.31 -29.00
N PRO A 732 -14.92 30.02 -28.95
CA PRO A 732 -15.65 30.33 -27.72
C PRO A 732 -16.40 29.09 -27.18
N LEU A 733 -15.68 27.98 -27.03
CA LEU A 733 -16.20 26.68 -26.58
C LEU A 733 -15.59 26.31 -25.24
N LEU A 734 -16.42 25.75 -24.37
CA LEU A 734 -16.02 25.11 -23.12
C LEU A 734 -16.46 23.64 -23.17
N ALA A 735 -15.56 22.71 -22.85
CA ALA A 735 -15.89 21.31 -22.71
C ALA A 735 -15.94 20.92 -21.23
N SER A 736 -16.93 20.11 -20.87
CA SER A 736 -17.01 19.46 -19.55
C SER A 736 -17.28 17.96 -19.69
N ALA A 737 -16.71 17.17 -18.79
CA ALA A 737 -16.88 15.72 -18.75
C ALA A 737 -17.32 15.25 -17.36
N GLY A 738 -18.25 14.29 -17.32
CA GLY A 738 -18.93 13.91 -16.09
C GLY A 738 -19.11 12.40 -15.84
N ASP A 739 -19.58 12.12 -14.62
CA ASP A 739 -19.95 10.80 -14.13
C ASP A 739 -21.17 10.23 -14.87
N ASP A 740 -21.95 11.11 -15.50
CA ASP A 740 -23.09 10.77 -16.36
C ASP A 740 -22.69 10.17 -17.72
N ARG A 741 -21.40 9.84 -17.91
CA ARG A 741 -20.83 9.23 -19.11
C ARG A 741 -20.86 10.13 -20.35
N THR A 742 -21.21 11.41 -20.17
CA THR A 742 -21.33 12.36 -21.26
C THR A 742 -20.20 13.39 -21.24
N LEU A 743 -19.91 13.93 -22.42
CA LEU A 743 -19.22 15.20 -22.56
C LEU A 743 -20.21 16.26 -23.00
N ARG A 744 -20.09 17.48 -22.48
CA ARG A 744 -20.92 18.62 -22.89
C ARG A 744 -20.05 19.74 -23.43
N LEU A 745 -20.50 20.31 -24.53
CA LEU A 745 -19.91 21.50 -25.13
C LEU A 745 -20.83 22.70 -24.87
N TRP A 746 -20.25 23.76 -24.35
CA TRP A 746 -20.94 24.99 -23.99
C TRP A 746 -20.36 26.16 -24.76
N ASN A 747 -21.21 27.15 -25.04
CA ASN A 747 -20.74 28.45 -25.47
C ASN A 747 -20.15 29.19 -24.26
N SER A 748 -18.89 29.61 -24.33
CA SER A 748 -18.22 30.26 -23.19
C SER A 748 -18.78 31.64 -22.83
N HIS A 749 -19.48 32.31 -23.77
CA HIS A 749 -20.03 33.65 -23.57
C HIS A 749 -21.50 33.59 -23.12
N THR A 750 -22.30 32.76 -23.79
CA THR A 750 -23.75 32.67 -23.49
C THR A 750 -24.07 31.68 -22.38
N GLY A 751 -23.18 30.72 -22.12
CA GLY A 751 -23.41 29.63 -21.17
C GLY A 751 -24.36 28.54 -21.67
N GLU A 752 -24.81 28.62 -22.92
CA GLU A 752 -25.73 27.64 -23.49
C GLU A 752 -25.01 26.33 -23.82
N CYS A 753 -25.68 25.20 -23.55
CA CYS A 753 -25.19 23.89 -23.97
C CYS A 753 -25.42 23.71 -25.46
N ILE A 754 -24.35 23.67 -26.24
CA ILE A 754 -24.39 23.52 -27.70
C ILE A 754 -24.58 22.06 -28.06
N ARG A 755 -23.87 21.13 -27.40
CA ARG A 755 -23.91 19.69 -27.69
C ARG A 755 -23.71 18.83 -26.45
N VAL A 756 -24.26 17.63 -26.51
CA VAL A 756 -23.99 16.51 -25.60
C VAL A 756 -23.41 15.37 -26.44
N LEU A 757 -22.21 14.92 -26.12
CA LEU A 757 -21.52 13.83 -26.80
C LEU A 757 -21.67 12.57 -25.94
N GLU A 758 -22.25 11.54 -26.54
CA GLU A 758 -22.50 10.24 -25.93
C GLU A 758 -21.72 9.16 -26.68
N GLY A 759 -21.13 8.21 -25.94
CA GLY A 759 -20.41 7.09 -26.56
C GLY A 759 -19.43 6.35 -25.66
N HIS A 760 -19.08 6.89 -24.49
CA HIS A 760 -18.37 6.13 -23.45
C HIS A 760 -19.33 5.22 -22.68
N THR A 761 -18.85 4.05 -22.24
CA THR A 761 -19.67 3.08 -21.50
C THR A 761 -19.60 3.29 -19.98
N GLN A 762 -18.64 4.09 -19.53
CA GLN A 762 -18.42 4.47 -18.13
C GLN A 762 -18.16 5.97 -18.02
N ARG A 763 -17.97 6.46 -16.78
CA ARG A 763 -17.71 7.88 -16.49
C ARG A 763 -16.51 8.44 -17.26
N VAL A 764 -16.62 9.68 -17.71
CA VAL A 764 -15.56 10.39 -18.42
C VAL A 764 -14.78 11.23 -17.41
N GLN A 765 -13.48 10.99 -17.31
CA GLN A 765 -12.64 11.52 -16.24
C GLN A 765 -11.81 12.73 -16.68
N SER A 766 -11.44 12.81 -17.95
CA SER A 766 -10.55 13.86 -18.46
C SER A 766 -10.93 14.30 -19.87
N VAL A 767 -10.78 15.60 -20.14
CA VAL A 767 -10.92 16.18 -21.48
C VAL A 767 -9.72 17.06 -21.83
N ALA A 768 -9.35 17.07 -23.10
CA ALA A 768 -8.32 17.96 -23.63
C ALA A 768 -8.67 18.41 -25.05
N PHE A 769 -8.53 19.70 -25.34
CA PHE A 769 -8.61 20.21 -26.71
C PHE A 769 -7.26 20.11 -27.39
N SER A 770 -7.27 19.84 -28.69
CA SER A 770 -6.10 20.03 -29.53
C SER A 770 -5.75 21.54 -29.58
N PRO A 771 -4.45 21.88 -29.67
CA PRO A 771 -3.96 23.25 -29.82
C PRO A 771 -4.60 24.06 -30.96
N ASP A 772 -5.06 23.41 -32.03
CA ASP A 772 -5.78 24.02 -33.15
C ASP A 772 -7.31 24.09 -32.94
N GLY A 773 -7.83 23.53 -31.84
CA GLY A 773 -9.25 23.47 -31.51
C GLY A 773 -10.11 22.58 -32.42
N GLN A 774 -9.50 21.78 -33.30
CA GLN A 774 -10.22 20.92 -34.27
C GLN A 774 -10.59 19.54 -33.72
N CYS A 775 -9.92 19.11 -32.66
CA CYS A 775 -10.12 17.81 -32.03
C CYS A 775 -10.31 17.97 -30.51
N LEU A 776 -11.22 17.17 -29.95
CA LEU A 776 -11.42 17.03 -28.52
C LEU A 776 -11.11 15.57 -28.13
N ALA A 777 -10.23 15.36 -27.15
CA ALA A 777 -9.94 14.05 -26.59
C ALA A 777 -10.69 13.85 -25.28
N SER A 778 -11.12 12.61 -25.02
CA SER A 778 -11.76 12.21 -23.77
C SER A 778 -11.17 10.91 -23.23
N GLY A 779 -10.78 10.90 -21.96
CA GLY A 779 -10.35 9.71 -21.23
C GLY A 779 -11.44 9.21 -20.28
N SER A 780 -11.68 7.90 -20.25
CA SER A 780 -12.79 7.28 -19.53
C SER A 780 -12.36 6.13 -18.62
N ALA A 781 -13.20 5.87 -17.62
CA ALA A 781 -13.08 4.70 -16.76
C ALA A 781 -13.38 3.38 -17.47
N ASP A 782 -13.82 3.40 -18.74
CA ASP A 782 -13.97 2.21 -19.58
C ASP A 782 -12.65 1.72 -20.20
N GLY A 783 -11.55 2.39 -19.93
CA GLY A 783 -10.22 2.04 -20.44
C GLY A 783 -9.96 2.50 -21.88
N THR A 784 -10.86 3.32 -22.45
CA THR A 784 -10.70 3.88 -23.80
C THR A 784 -10.43 5.37 -23.77
N VAL A 785 -9.75 5.85 -24.82
CA VAL A 785 -9.66 7.27 -25.15
C VAL A 785 -10.43 7.50 -26.44
N LYS A 786 -11.27 8.53 -26.51
CA LYS A 786 -12.00 8.87 -27.75
C LYS A 786 -11.58 10.25 -28.26
N LEU A 787 -11.54 10.37 -29.57
CA LEU A 787 -11.31 11.63 -30.29
C LEU A 787 -12.61 12.07 -30.95
N TRP A 788 -12.97 13.33 -30.77
CA TRP A 788 -14.22 13.91 -31.24
C TRP A 788 -13.95 15.14 -32.09
N ASN A 789 -14.80 15.38 -33.07
CA ASN A 789 -14.89 16.68 -33.72
C ASN A 789 -15.81 17.57 -32.86
N PRO A 790 -15.33 18.68 -32.27
CA PRO A 790 -16.13 19.52 -31.39
C PRO A 790 -17.22 20.30 -32.13
N TYR A 791 -17.10 20.50 -33.44
CA TYR A 791 -18.06 21.26 -34.24
C TYR A 791 -19.21 20.39 -34.75
N THR A 792 -18.94 19.15 -35.14
CA THR A 792 -19.98 18.21 -35.61
C THR A 792 -20.53 17.33 -34.48
N GLY A 793 -19.70 16.98 -33.51
CA GLY A 793 -19.99 16.03 -32.44
C GLY A 793 -19.65 14.59 -32.78
N ASP A 794 -19.07 14.32 -33.96
CA ASP A 794 -18.75 12.97 -34.40
C ASP A 794 -17.55 12.40 -33.64
N CYS A 795 -17.63 11.12 -33.28
CA CYS A 795 -16.50 10.35 -32.77
C CYS A 795 -15.59 9.98 -33.95
N LEU A 796 -14.42 10.61 -34.02
CA LEU A 796 -13.41 10.39 -35.06
C LEU A 796 -12.68 9.06 -34.85
N HIS A 797 -12.23 8.78 -33.61
CA HIS A 797 -11.49 7.56 -33.27
C HIS A 797 -11.84 7.07 -31.88
N THR A 798 -11.83 5.74 -31.70
CA THR A 798 -11.84 5.07 -30.38
C THR A 798 -10.51 4.34 -30.21
N LEU A 799 -9.70 4.85 -29.29
CA LEU A 799 -8.35 4.36 -29.00
C LEU A 799 -8.45 3.32 -27.87
N SER A 800 -8.29 2.05 -28.22
CA SER A 800 -8.27 0.92 -27.29
C SER A 800 -6.85 0.44 -27.06
N GLY A 801 -6.46 0.24 -25.80
CA GLY A 801 -5.13 -0.28 -25.46
C GLY A 801 -4.77 -0.19 -23.98
N HIS A 802 -5.42 0.71 -23.23
CA HIS A 802 -5.33 0.67 -21.78
C HIS A 802 -6.14 -0.49 -21.21
N THR A 803 -5.61 -1.16 -20.19
CA THR A 803 -6.28 -2.30 -19.54
C THR A 803 -7.07 -1.88 -18.30
N ASN A 804 -6.98 -0.60 -17.91
CA ASN A 804 -7.68 -0.02 -16.77
C ASN A 804 -8.07 1.44 -17.06
N ARG A 805 -8.69 2.12 -16.10
CA ARG A 805 -9.23 3.48 -16.22
C ARG A 805 -8.20 4.48 -16.74
N VAL A 806 -8.64 5.41 -17.59
CA VAL A 806 -7.83 6.52 -18.09
C VAL A 806 -8.15 7.79 -17.29
N TRP A 807 -7.20 8.22 -16.46
CA TRP A 807 -7.37 9.34 -15.55
C TRP A 807 -7.10 10.69 -16.19
N SER A 808 -6.18 10.76 -17.14
CA SER A 808 -5.73 12.03 -17.72
C SER A 808 -5.40 11.89 -19.19
N VAL A 809 -5.83 12.87 -19.98
CA VAL A 809 -5.44 13.03 -21.38
C VAL A 809 -4.89 14.44 -21.59
N ALA A 810 -3.87 14.57 -22.44
CA ALA A 810 -3.25 15.86 -22.76
C ALA A 810 -2.73 15.87 -24.20
N PHE A 811 -2.97 16.96 -24.93
CA PHE A 811 -2.37 17.20 -26.24
C PHE A 811 -1.03 17.93 -26.11
N GLY A 812 -0.11 17.64 -27.04
CA GLY A 812 1.13 18.36 -27.23
C GLY A 812 1.32 18.77 -28.70
N THR A 813 2.04 19.87 -28.93
CA THR A 813 2.48 20.31 -30.26
C THR A 813 3.94 19.92 -30.45
N LEU A 814 4.20 18.83 -31.15
CA LEU A 814 5.57 18.29 -31.28
C LEU A 814 5.77 17.84 -32.72
N ASP A 815 5.90 18.82 -33.64
CA ASP A 815 5.93 18.69 -35.12
C ASP A 815 4.69 18.01 -35.77
N ARG A 816 3.97 17.16 -35.02
CA ARG A 816 2.70 16.48 -35.29
C ARG A 816 1.81 16.60 -34.04
N LEU A 817 0.49 16.49 -34.22
CA LEU A 817 -0.48 16.54 -33.13
C LEU A 817 -0.47 15.21 -32.34
N LEU A 818 0.22 15.20 -31.20
CA LEU A 818 0.32 14.03 -30.33
C LEU A 818 -0.66 14.12 -29.16
N LEU A 819 -1.21 12.97 -28.76
CA LEU A 819 -2.05 12.83 -27.58
C LEU A 819 -1.38 11.87 -26.59
N ALA A 820 -1.19 12.30 -25.35
CA ALA A 820 -0.79 11.42 -24.26
C ALA A 820 -2.00 11.03 -23.41
N SER A 821 -2.06 9.79 -22.96
CA SER A 821 -3.04 9.30 -21.99
C SER A 821 -2.39 8.55 -20.84
N GLY A 822 -2.83 8.82 -19.62
CA GLY A 822 -2.34 8.22 -18.39
C GLY A 822 -3.40 7.36 -17.75
N SER A 823 -3.01 6.16 -17.33
CA SER A 823 -3.95 5.16 -16.84
C SER A 823 -3.50 4.55 -15.52
N GLU A 824 -4.50 3.99 -14.83
CA GLU A 824 -4.33 3.14 -13.65
C GLU A 824 -3.59 1.82 -13.97
N ASP A 825 -3.37 1.49 -15.25
CA ASP A 825 -2.55 0.35 -15.69
C ASP A 825 -1.02 0.59 -15.67
N GLU A 826 -0.60 1.68 -15.02
CA GLU A 826 0.80 2.15 -14.88
C GLU A 826 1.44 2.63 -16.20
N THR A 827 0.67 2.69 -17.29
CA THR A 827 1.19 3.12 -18.59
C THR A 827 0.79 4.54 -18.94
N ILE A 828 1.69 5.17 -19.69
CA ILE A 828 1.40 6.37 -20.47
C ILE A 828 1.43 5.97 -21.93
N ARG A 829 0.35 6.15 -22.66
CA ARG A 829 0.33 5.89 -24.10
C ARG A 829 0.42 7.20 -24.86
N ILE A 830 1.28 7.22 -25.88
CA ILE A 830 1.39 8.30 -26.84
C ILE A 830 0.71 7.85 -28.11
N TRP A 831 -0.33 8.58 -28.48
CA TRP A 831 -1.17 8.30 -29.63
C TRP A 831 -0.94 9.33 -30.70
N ASP A 832 -1.07 8.85 -31.92
CA ASP A 832 -1.23 9.70 -33.05
C ASP A 832 -2.68 10.16 -33.19
N SER A 833 -2.93 11.47 -33.12
CA SER A 833 -4.30 11.99 -33.18
C SER A 833 -4.96 11.91 -34.56
N SER A 834 -4.18 11.77 -35.63
CA SER A 834 -4.68 11.72 -37.01
C SER A 834 -5.06 10.31 -37.46
N THR A 835 -4.35 9.31 -36.96
CA THR A 835 -4.54 7.89 -37.32
C THR A 835 -5.22 7.08 -36.23
N GLY A 836 -5.13 7.54 -34.98
CA GLY A 836 -5.60 6.81 -33.81
C GLY A 836 -4.70 5.64 -33.40
N GLU A 837 -3.50 5.52 -33.96
CA GLU A 837 -2.57 4.46 -33.61
C GLU A 837 -1.76 4.79 -32.35
N CYS A 838 -1.50 3.77 -31.54
CA CYS A 838 -0.61 3.89 -30.38
C CYS A 838 0.84 3.88 -30.88
N LEU A 839 1.50 5.05 -30.85
CA LEU A 839 2.89 5.19 -31.27
C LEU A 839 3.86 4.60 -30.24
N ARG A 840 3.60 4.86 -28.95
CA ARG A 840 4.48 4.45 -27.85
C ARG A 840 3.70 4.14 -26.58
N THR A 841 4.24 3.24 -25.78
CA THR A 841 3.80 2.97 -24.41
C THR A 841 4.97 3.21 -23.48
N LEU A 842 4.90 4.27 -22.68
CA LEU A 842 5.89 4.61 -21.66
C LEU A 842 5.42 4.03 -20.33
N ARG A 843 6.36 3.60 -19.50
CA ARG A 843 6.09 3.07 -18.16
C ARG A 843 7.29 3.34 -17.26
N GLY A 844 7.02 3.69 -16.01
CA GLY A 844 8.04 3.78 -14.96
C GLY A 844 8.88 2.50 -14.88
N PRO A 845 10.20 2.56 -14.62
CA PRO A 845 10.96 1.36 -14.37
C PRO A 845 10.35 0.65 -13.16
N ARG A 846 9.85 -0.57 -13.39
CA ARG A 846 9.30 -1.39 -12.32
C ARG A 846 10.45 -1.92 -11.45
N PRO A 847 10.23 -2.19 -10.16
CA PRO A 847 11.29 -2.60 -9.25
C PRO A 847 12.10 -3.80 -9.75
N TYR A 848 11.48 -4.70 -10.53
CA TYR A 848 12.11 -5.91 -11.05
C TYR A 848 12.16 -5.92 -12.58
N GLN A 849 12.26 -4.75 -13.23
CA GLN A 849 12.33 -4.64 -14.68
C GLN A 849 13.49 -5.48 -15.25
N ASP A 850 13.18 -6.34 -16.23
CA ASP A 850 14.10 -7.24 -16.91
C ASP A 850 14.82 -8.22 -15.95
N LEU A 851 14.27 -8.46 -14.76
CA LEU A 851 14.76 -9.47 -13.82
C LEU A 851 14.59 -10.86 -14.44
N ASN A 852 15.70 -11.56 -14.70
CA ASN A 852 15.64 -12.89 -15.29
C ASN A 852 15.35 -13.94 -14.20
N ILE A 853 14.19 -14.61 -14.29
CA ILE A 853 13.78 -15.68 -13.36
C ILE A 853 13.63 -17.04 -14.06
N THR A 854 14.29 -17.23 -15.20
CA THR A 854 14.21 -18.46 -16.00
C THR A 854 14.61 -19.70 -15.18
N GLY A 855 13.73 -20.71 -15.13
CA GLY A 855 14.05 -21.98 -14.45
C GLY A 855 14.27 -21.89 -12.93
N ILE A 856 13.77 -20.82 -12.28
CA ILE A 856 13.91 -20.56 -10.85
C ILE A 856 13.25 -21.64 -9.97
N GLN A 857 13.88 -21.94 -8.83
CA GLN A 857 13.36 -22.87 -7.82
C GLN A 857 12.90 -22.14 -6.55
N GLY A 858 11.92 -22.74 -5.85
CA GLY A 858 11.50 -22.26 -4.51
C GLY A 858 10.44 -21.16 -4.48
N LEU A 859 10.01 -20.63 -5.63
CA LEU A 859 8.91 -19.67 -5.74
C LEU A 859 7.58 -20.36 -6.06
N THR A 860 6.49 -19.89 -5.45
CA THR A 860 5.14 -20.30 -5.84
C THR A 860 4.71 -19.64 -7.16
N GLU A 861 3.74 -20.22 -7.87
CA GLU A 861 3.20 -19.62 -9.10
C GLU A 861 2.59 -18.23 -8.84
N ALA A 862 1.97 -18.02 -7.68
CA ALA A 862 1.49 -16.70 -7.27
C ALA A 862 2.63 -15.67 -7.10
N GLN A 863 3.78 -16.09 -6.57
CA GLN A 863 4.96 -15.23 -6.45
C GLN A 863 5.56 -14.92 -7.82
N LYS A 864 5.67 -15.90 -8.72
CA LYS A 864 6.13 -15.68 -10.10
C LYS A 864 5.23 -14.72 -10.86
N ALA A 865 3.91 -14.92 -10.79
CA ALA A 865 2.92 -14.01 -11.39
C ALA A 865 3.08 -12.58 -10.87
N THR A 866 3.40 -12.43 -9.58
CA THR A 866 3.67 -11.13 -8.96
C THR A 866 4.99 -10.52 -9.47
N LEU A 867 6.05 -11.30 -9.61
CA LEU A 867 7.32 -10.84 -10.19
C LEU A 867 7.17 -10.43 -11.66
N TYR A 868 6.44 -11.19 -12.47
CA TYR A 868 6.08 -10.80 -13.85
C TYR A 868 5.29 -9.49 -13.88
N ALA A 869 4.32 -9.33 -12.97
CA ALA A 869 3.59 -8.08 -12.80
C ALA A 869 4.50 -6.91 -12.37
N LEU A 870 5.63 -7.19 -11.72
CA LEU A 870 6.65 -6.21 -11.32
C LEU A 870 7.82 -6.10 -12.31
N GLY A 871 7.68 -6.68 -13.52
CA GLY A 871 8.60 -6.48 -14.64
C GLY A 871 9.65 -7.57 -14.87
N ALA A 872 9.60 -8.66 -14.10
CA ALA A 872 10.47 -9.82 -14.34
C ALA A 872 10.15 -10.47 -15.69
N VAL A 873 11.13 -11.19 -16.23
CA VAL A 873 11.03 -11.92 -17.50
C VAL A 873 11.43 -13.37 -17.33
N ASP A 874 10.72 -14.23 -18.03
CA ASP A 874 11.13 -15.61 -18.31
C ASP A 874 11.64 -15.63 -19.74
N LEU A 875 12.90 -16.00 -19.93
CA LEU A 875 13.52 -16.08 -21.25
C LEU A 875 13.49 -17.52 -21.80
N GLY A 876 12.71 -18.40 -21.15
CA GLY A 876 12.54 -19.83 -21.47
C GLY A 876 11.38 -20.12 -22.42
#